data_AF-A0A968GJA5-F1
#
_entry.id   AF-A0A968GJA5-F1
#
_cell.length_a   1.000
_cell.length_b   1.000
_cell.length_c   1.000
_cell.angle_alpha   90.00
_cell.angle_beta   90.00
_cell.angle_gamma   90.00
#
_symmetry.space_group_name_H-M   'P 1'
#
loop_
_entity.id
_entity.type
_entity.pdbx_description
1 polymer ?
#
loop_
_entity_poly.entity_id
_entity_poly.type
_entity_poly.pdbx_seq_one_letter_code
_entity_poly.pdbx_strand_id
1 'polypeptide(L)'
;MNLQLPSLRTVREAWESVLGQLRIEMPRASFDMWVRDTEALSLDEGVLTVGTRNAHARDWLESRLTSTVQRLLVGILNQTVSVRFVERDAPEEMPEPEEEEEAEVSIEPVQWLDYDKIVQPHKQVVVKGYLRRLAMEIGPKAVWLYTGFHQAAWKVHADENGTALHSREIQRFSGLSSGAYWRLLRDPGLHSQLSGLVQRMDPSDARRYRRGRDGRPHRAPVRYRVFMTPRLTRADSVTIHARLKTLLHSGKTIRDALGELLAVENIQDLLIPVDEDVLIVPLNTVMDMARMEAGTAYTPEIDQLAQELHRKIINSLGDIHITHYFITQVIHAFNLTPAQAWLITVARDLAYVNWRTGQRREAVTFKKGYEEMAGLIGSKRFKTVQAWFHPEWSTQQRGGDMTRFLQEIEIPDSNACNDLRVGSMPRRFRVLLDEPLDANGTHMADADGSNSRTQMEAIVGADGGNMVDANGSDLNTYKHPLNTNRKNTSTPQPLKGTRHDPGAAEAVAGLAPHFWELEKLLEQNDVHPRVQKELLEVQASVKAFVSWVLYVASPGSGNLSDPLGYALSRLREHPLREARGIFRQLANLPPAELLLLIDSAPARPYELPEQINHPLAHSWKQAMGFSNPLLPIVRIILFGEGAHE
;
A
#
# COMPACT_ATOMS: atom_id res chain seq x y z
N MET A 1 -4.36 36.76 -74.46
CA MET A 1 -5.06 36.73 -73.15
C MET A 1 -3.98 36.57 -72.10
N ASN A 2 -3.64 37.65 -71.38
CA ASN A 2 -2.65 37.59 -70.31
C ASN A 2 -3.33 36.96 -69.08
N LEU A 3 -3.05 35.69 -68.82
CA LEU A 3 -3.37 35.04 -67.55
C LEU A 3 -2.41 35.65 -66.50
N GLN A 4 -2.94 36.55 -65.69
CA GLN A 4 -2.23 37.16 -64.59
C GLN A 4 -2.01 36.07 -63.53
N LEU A 5 -0.76 35.65 -63.33
CA LEU A 5 -0.40 34.68 -62.30
C LEU A 5 -0.83 35.23 -60.92
N PRO A 6 -1.60 34.47 -60.13
CA PRO A 6 -2.03 34.91 -58.81
C PRO A 6 -0.82 35.13 -57.90
N SER A 7 -0.81 36.23 -57.16
CA SER A 7 0.27 36.54 -56.22
C SER A 7 0.32 35.52 -55.08
N LEU A 8 1.52 35.17 -54.57
CA LEU A 8 1.67 34.22 -53.45
C LEU A 8 0.83 34.58 -52.21
N ARG A 9 0.55 35.87 -51.99
CA ARG A 9 -0.36 36.33 -50.92
C ARG A 9 -1.79 35.83 -51.15
N THR A 10 -2.31 35.96 -52.36
CA THR A 10 -3.63 35.48 -52.75
C THR A 10 -3.76 33.96 -52.62
N VAL A 11 -2.67 33.23 -52.87
CA VAL A 11 -2.63 31.77 -52.76
C VAL A 11 -2.67 31.31 -51.29
N ARG A 12 -1.94 32.00 -50.41
CA ARG A 12 -1.95 31.73 -48.97
C ARG A 12 -3.33 32.00 -48.36
N GLU A 13 -3.95 33.12 -48.74
CA GLU A 13 -5.31 33.49 -48.31
C GLU A 13 -6.36 32.48 -48.79
N ALA A 14 -6.21 31.97 -50.02
CA ALA A 14 -7.08 30.92 -50.55
C ALA A 14 -6.91 29.60 -49.76
N TRP A 15 -5.69 29.23 -49.40
CA TRP A 15 -5.43 28.03 -48.58
C TRP A 15 -5.99 28.16 -47.17
N GLU A 16 -5.84 29.31 -46.52
CA GLU A 16 -6.43 29.59 -45.21
C GLU A 16 -7.96 29.48 -45.23
N SER A 17 -8.60 29.90 -46.33
CA SER A 17 -10.05 29.72 -46.53
C SER A 17 -10.44 28.24 -46.65
N VAL A 18 -9.64 27.44 -47.38
CA VAL A 18 -9.83 25.98 -47.46
C VAL A 18 -9.68 25.33 -46.08
N LEU A 19 -8.66 25.70 -45.30
CA LEU A 19 -8.46 25.19 -43.95
C LEU A 19 -9.64 25.52 -43.02
N GLY A 20 -10.17 26.75 -43.13
CA GLY A 20 -11.35 27.18 -42.38
C GLY A 20 -12.57 26.32 -42.67
N GLN A 21 -12.78 25.96 -43.95
CA GLN A 21 -13.91 25.13 -44.36
C GLN A 21 -13.73 23.67 -43.98
N LEU A 22 -12.54 23.09 -44.18
CA LEU A 22 -12.24 21.71 -43.78
C LEU A 22 -12.40 21.50 -42.27
N ARG A 23 -12.06 22.51 -41.44
CA ARG A 23 -12.25 22.45 -39.98
C ARG A 23 -13.71 22.25 -39.57
N ILE A 24 -14.66 22.68 -40.40
CA ILE A 24 -16.10 22.52 -40.15
C ILE A 24 -16.61 21.19 -40.72
N GLU A 25 -16.07 20.76 -41.87
CA GLU A 25 -16.54 19.58 -42.61
C GLU A 25 -15.98 18.24 -42.08
N MET A 26 -15.01 18.25 -41.16
CA MET A 26 -14.38 17.03 -40.65
C MET A 26 -14.19 16.98 -39.12
N PRO A 27 -14.03 15.79 -38.52
CA PRO A 27 -13.75 15.65 -37.09
C PRO A 27 -12.48 16.37 -36.67
N ARG A 28 -12.53 17.07 -35.52
CA ARG A 28 -11.44 17.89 -34.97
C ARG A 28 -10.11 17.12 -34.85
N ALA A 29 -10.15 15.88 -34.38
CA ALA A 29 -8.95 15.04 -34.27
C ALA A 29 -8.28 14.74 -35.62
N SER A 30 -9.06 14.59 -36.70
CA SER A 30 -8.50 14.36 -38.04
C SER A 30 -7.93 15.65 -38.65
N PHE A 31 -8.57 16.80 -38.39
CA PHE A 31 -8.06 18.10 -38.81
C PHE A 31 -6.75 18.44 -38.11
N ASP A 32 -6.71 18.29 -36.77
CA ASP A 32 -5.54 18.62 -35.95
C ASP A 32 -4.33 17.73 -36.29
N MET A 33 -4.57 16.45 -36.61
CA MET A 33 -3.50 15.49 -36.90
C MET A 33 -2.94 15.60 -38.33
N TRP A 34 -3.78 15.92 -39.32
CA TRP A 34 -3.39 15.78 -40.73
C TRP A 34 -3.43 17.07 -41.56
N VAL A 35 -4.20 18.08 -41.16
CA VAL A 35 -4.54 19.24 -42.01
C VAL A 35 -4.05 20.57 -41.43
N ARG A 36 -4.09 20.73 -40.10
CA ARG A 36 -3.84 22.00 -39.40
C ARG A 36 -2.53 22.69 -39.78
N ASP A 37 -1.45 21.93 -39.88
CA ASP A 37 -0.10 22.46 -40.09
C ASP A 37 0.32 22.39 -41.58
N THR A 38 -0.64 22.40 -42.51
CA THR A 38 -0.37 22.43 -43.96
C THR A 38 -0.33 23.85 -44.49
N GLU A 39 0.65 24.16 -45.35
CA GLU A 39 0.82 25.49 -45.92
C GLU A 39 0.93 25.44 -47.45
N ALA A 40 0.35 26.44 -48.13
CA ALA A 40 0.56 26.61 -49.56
C ALA A 40 1.98 27.16 -49.83
N LEU A 41 2.76 26.43 -50.63
CA LEU A 41 4.16 26.76 -50.95
C LEU A 41 4.27 27.53 -52.27
N SER A 42 3.64 27.05 -53.33
CA SER A 42 3.61 27.71 -54.63
C SER A 42 2.37 27.33 -55.44
N LEU A 43 2.02 28.17 -56.42
CA LEU A 43 0.97 27.89 -57.41
C LEU A 43 1.55 28.18 -58.79
N ASP A 44 1.99 27.12 -59.46
CA ASP A 44 2.63 27.19 -60.78
C ASP A 44 1.81 26.36 -61.77
N GLU A 45 1.53 26.91 -62.95
CA GLU A 45 0.82 26.24 -64.05
C GLU A 45 -0.53 25.58 -63.66
N GLY A 46 -1.24 26.11 -62.66
CA GLY A 46 -2.51 25.56 -62.18
C GLY A 46 -2.36 24.37 -61.22
N VAL A 47 -1.18 24.14 -60.67
CA VAL A 47 -0.90 23.15 -59.62
C VAL A 47 -0.52 23.87 -58.32
N LEU A 48 -1.37 23.75 -57.30
CA LEU A 48 -1.08 24.22 -55.95
C LEU A 48 -0.21 23.18 -55.23
N THR A 49 1.00 23.57 -54.86
CA THR A 49 1.90 22.75 -54.05
C THR A 49 1.71 23.07 -52.57
N VAL A 50 1.30 22.07 -51.79
CA VAL A 50 1.03 22.19 -50.35
C VAL A 50 2.07 21.40 -49.56
N GLY A 51 2.74 22.08 -48.64
CA GLY A 51 3.72 21.49 -47.72
C GLY A 51 3.03 20.78 -46.57
N THR A 52 3.46 19.53 -46.30
CA THR A 52 2.95 18.70 -45.21
C THR A 52 4.03 18.40 -44.18
N ARG A 53 3.63 18.17 -42.93
CA ARG A 53 4.54 17.96 -41.79
C ARG A 53 5.41 16.69 -41.91
N ASN A 54 4.90 15.64 -42.55
CA ASN A 54 5.62 14.38 -42.76
C ASN A 54 5.01 13.57 -43.92
N ALA A 55 5.74 12.56 -44.41
CA ALA A 55 5.27 11.66 -45.47
C ALA A 55 3.91 10.98 -45.18
N HIS A 56 3.62 10.64 -43.93
CA HIS A 56 2.32 10.04 -43.56
C HIS A 56 1.14 10.98 -43.78
N ALA A 57 1.32 12.27 -43.46
CA ALA A 57 0.29 13.29 -43.70
C ALA A 57 0.12 13.53 -45.20
N ARG A 58 1.21 13.55 -45.97
CA ARG A 58 1.14 13.62 -47.44
C ARG A 58 0.27 12.50 -48.01
N ASP A 59 0.57 11.25 -47.66
CA ASP A 59 -0.13 10.08 -48.21
C ASP A 59 -1.61 10.05 -47.78
N TRP A 60 -1.90 10.48 -46.54
CA TRP A 60 -3.27 10.58 -46.04
C TRP A 60 -4.09 11.66 -46.77
N LEU A 61 -3.50 12.85 -46.96
CA LEU A 61 -4.11 13.96 -47.68
C LEU A 61 -4.34 13.62 -49.16
N GLU A 62 -3.35 12.99 -49.78
CA GLU A 62 -3.41 12.60 -51.19
C GLU A 62 -4.50 11.55 -51.44
N SER A 63 -4.63 10.56 -50.54
CA SER A 63 -5.62 9.49 -50.67
C SER A 63 -7.06 9.91 -50.35
N ARG A 64 -7.28 10.97 -49.55
CA ARG A 64 -8.62 11.29 -49.01
C ARG A 64 -9.14 12.69 -49.29
N LEU A 65 -8.26 13.69 -49.36
CA LEU A 65 -8.69 15.09 -49.43
C LEU A 65 -8.42 15.76 -50.78
N THR A 66 -7.67 15.13 -51.68
CA THR A 66 -7.35 15.69 -53.00
C THR A 66 -8.58 16.20 -53.76
N SER A 67 -9.63 15.39 -53.89
CA SER A 67 -10.85 15.77 -54.64
C SER A 67 -11.65 16.87 -53.94
N THR A 68 -11.76 16.80 -52.61
CA THR A 68 -12.46 17.80 -51.79
C THR A 68 -11.75 19.15 -51.89
N VAL A 69 -10.43 19.18 -51.70
CA VAL A 69 -9.62 20.39 -51.74
C VAL A 69 -9.64 21.01 -53.13
N GLN A 70 -9.50 20.22 -54.20
CA GLN A 70 -9.60 20.72 -55.58
C GLN A 70 -10.95 21.39 -55.84
N ARG A 71 -12.06 20.77 -55.39
CA ARG A 71 -13.40 21.36 -55.53
C ARG A 71 -13.52 22.71 -54.79
N LEU A 72 -12.97 22.80 -53.57
CA LEU A 72 -12.98 24.04 -52.80
C LEU A 72 -12.14 25.13 -53.46
N LEU A 73 -10.96 24.79 -53.97
CA LEU A 73 -10.08 25.72 -54.66
C LEU A 73 -10.69 26.23 -55.98
N VAL A 74 -11.42 25.39 -56.72
CA VAL A 74 -12.18 25.85 -57.90
C VAL A 74 -13.22 26.90 -57.51
N GLY A 75 -13.92 26.71 -56.39
CA GLY A 75 -14.89 27.68 -55.89
C GLY A 75 -14.26 29.00 -55.44
N ILE A 76 -13.07 28.94 -54.82
CA ILE A 76 -12.40 30.12 -54.25
C ILE A 76 -11.63 30.91 -55.31
N LEU A 77 -10.90 30.23 -56.19
CA LEU A 77 -10.03 30.86 -57.20
C LEU A 77 -10.71 31.06 -58.56
N ASN A 78 -11.92 30.49 -58.73
CA ASN A 78 -12.70 30.53 -59.98
C ASN A 78 -11.89 30.05 -61.22
N GLN A 79 -10.95 29.12 -60.99
CA GLN A 79 -10.05 28.52 -61.97
C GLN A 79 -9.84 27.05 -61.64
N THR A 80 -9.57 26.21 -62.65
CA THR A 80 -9.26 24.79 -62.44
C THR A 80 -7.86 24.65 -61.86
N VAL A 81 -7.77 24.32 -60.58
CA VAL A 81 -6.52 24.13 -59.85
C VAL A 81 -6.41 22.69 -59.36
N SER A 82 -5.31 22.03 -59.72
CA SER A 82 -4.93 20.73 -59.16
C SER A 82 -4.05 20.92 -57.93
N VAL A 83 -3.98 19.92 -57.06
CA VAL A 83 -3.26 20.02 -55.77
C VAL A 83 -2.24 18.89 -55.70
N ARG A 84 -1.04 19.23 -55.24
CA ARG A 84 0.04 18.28 -54.97
C ARG A 84 0.58 18.50 -53.57
N PHE A 85 0.72 17.42 -52.80
CA PHE A 85 1.26 17.47 -51.44
C PHE A 85 2.74 17.08 -51.47
N VAL A 86 3.59 17.85 -50.79
CA VAL A 86 5.04 17.61 -50.71
C VAL A 86 5.51 17.68 -49.25
N GLU A 87 6.51 16.87 -48.91
CA GLU A 87 7.19 16.94 -47.62
C GLU A 87 8.12 18.15 -47.59
N ARG A 88 8.20 18.83 -46.44
CA ARG A 88 9.04 20.01 -46.28
C ARG A 88 10.42 19.58 -45.77
N ASP A 89 11.46 19.81 -46.57
CA ASP A 89 12.85 19.66 -46.12
C ASP A 89 13.25 20.84 -45.21
N ALA A 90 13.66 20.54 -43.98
CA ALA A 90 14.29 21.49 -43.05
C ALA A 90 15.82 21.27 -43.02
N PRO A 91 16.65 22.31 -42.85
CA PRO A 91 18.11 22.18 -42.83
C PRO A 91 18.64 21.65 -41.49
N GLU A 92 19.64 20.76 -41.61
CA GLU A 92 20.62 20.18 -40.66
C GLU A 92 20.36 20.14 -39.13
N GLU A 93 20.23 18.89 -38.67
CA GLU A 93 20.56 18.26 -37.38
C GLU A 93 20.85 19.11 -36.14
N MET A 94 19.92 19.04 -35.17
CA MET A 94 20.11 19.11 -33.71
C MET A 94 19.05 18.20 -33.05
N PRO A 95 19.26 17.77 -31.78
CA PRO A 95 19.07 16.39 -31.30
C PRO A 95 17.62 15.91 -31.16
N GLU A 96 17.47 14.59 -30.99
CA GLU A 96 16.26 13.85 -30.58
C GLU A 96 15.45 14.56 -29.47
N PRO A 97 14.12 14.34 -29.41
CA PRO A 97 13.20 15.27 -28.77
C PRO A 97 13.50 15.39 -27.28
N GLU A 98 13.76 16.63 -26.83
CA GLU A 98 13.43 17.00 -25.46
C GLU A 98 11.93 16.71 -25.32
N GLU A 99 11.61 15.79 -24.41
CA GLU A 99 10.27 15.60 -23.89
C GLU A 99 9.67 17.00 -23.69
N GLU A 100 8.46 17.24 -24.22
CA GLU A 100 7.72 18.46 -23.88
C GLU A 100 7.79 18.57 -22.36
N GLU A 101 8.53 19.56 -21.84
CA GLU A 101 8.51 19.91 -20.43
C GLU A 101 7.04 20.27 -20.15
N GLU A 102 6.25 19.26 -19.78
CA GLU A 102 4.96 19.42 -19.16
C GLU A 102 5.20 20.48 -18.09
N ALA A 103 4.60 21.66 -18.26
CA ALA A 103 4.90 22.82 -17.45
C ALA A 103 5.03 22.37 -15.98
N GLU A 104 6.24 22.46 -15.40
CA GLU A 104 6.50 21.99 -14.05
C GLU A 104 5.49 22.69 -13.12
N VAL A 105 4.44 21.98 -12.76
CA VAL A 105 3.42 22.50 -11.87
C VAL A 105 4.05 22.45 -10.49
N SER A 106 4.63 23.56 -10.06
CA SER A 106 5.08 23.76 -8.69
C SER A 106 3.84 23.81 -7.78
N ILE A 107 3.43 22.64 -7.29
CA ILE A 107 2.38 22.52 -6.28
C ILE A 107 3.07 22.64 -4.93
N GLU A 108 2.90 23.79 -4.27
CA GLU A 108 3.26 23.92 -2.86
C GLU A 108 2.16 23.32 -1.98
N PRO A 109 2.44 22.24 -1.22
CA PRO A 109 1.47 21.69 -0.29
C PRO A 109 1.20 22.68 0.85
N VAL A 110 -0.02 23.20 0.92
CA VAL A 110 -0.42 24.32 1.80
C VAL A 110 -0.44 23.94 3.29
N GLN A 111 -0.57 22.66 3.64
CA GLN A 111 -0.61 22.23 5.03
C GLN A 111 -0.22 20.76 5.19
N TRP A 112 0.80 20.48 6.00
CA TRP A 112 1.15 19.14 6.45
C TRP A 112 0.99 19.06 7.97
N LEU A 113 0.51 17.91 8.45
CA LEU A 113 0.61 17.56 9.86
C LEU A 113 2.09 17.40 10.24
N ASP A 114 2.45 17.75 11.48
CA ASP A 114 3.83 17.60 11.95
C ASP A 114 4.29 16.14 11.89
N TYR A 115 3.37 15.19 12.08
CA TYR A 115 3.60 13.76 11.85
C TYR A 115 4.10 13.49 10.42
N ASP A 116 3.40 13.98 9.40
CA ASP A 116 3.76 13.71 7.99
C ASP A 116 5.06 14.39 7.59
N LYS A 117 5.35 15.57 8.14
CA LYS A 117 6.64 16.26 7.90
C LYS A 117 7.82 15.47 8.47
N ILE A 118 7.65 14.90 9.67
CA ILE A 118 8.70 14.21 10.42
C ILE A 118 8.87 12.76 9.95
N VAL A 119 7.78 11.99 9.94
CA VAL A 119 7.79 10.55 9.63
C VAL A 119 7.89 10.31 8.14
N GLN A 120 7.23 11.17 7.34
CA GLN A 120 7.12 11.02 5.89
C GLN A 120 6.66 9.59 5.54
N PRO A 121 5.44 9.19 5.95
CA PRO A 121 5.00 7.80 5.92
C PRO A 121 5.01 7.19 4.52
N HIS A 122 4.96 8.00 3.45
CA HIS A 122 5.10 7.56 2.06
C HIS A 122 6.51 7.08 1.70
N LYS A 123 7.55 7.47 2.45
CA LYS A 123 8.93 7.02 2.22
C LYS A 123 9.18 5.69 2.92
N GLN A 124 9.12 4.62 2.14
CA GLN A 124 9.17 3.25 2.66
C GLN A 124 10.14 2.38 1.88
N VAL A 125 10.69 1.38 2.55
CA VAL A 125 11.30 0.21 1.92
C VAL A 125 10.22 -0.86 1.82
N VAL A 126 9.94 -1.30 0.59
CA VAL A 126 8.95 -2.34 0.30
C VAL A 126 9.68 -3.63 -0.04
N VAL A 127 9.37 -4.72 0.67
CA VAL A 127 9.94 -6.05 0.44
C VAL A 127 8.83 -7.10 0.42
N LYS A 128 9.03 -8.23 -0.27
CA LYS A 128 8.01 -9.30 -0.29
C LYS A 128 7.79 -9.89 1.10
N GLY A 129 6.54 -10.11 1.50
CA GLY A 129 6.21 -10.69 2.81
C GLY A 129 6.62 -12.14 2.98
N TYR A 130 7.01 -12.82 1.90
CA TYR A 130 7.75 -14.08 1.96
C TYR A 130 9.07 -13.96 2.75
N LEU A 131 9.62 -12.75 2.88
CA LEU A 131 10.77 -12.47 3.74
C LEU A 131 10.53 -12.90 5.20
N ARG A 132 9.28 -12.97 5.69
CA ARG A 132 8.95 -13.56 7.01
C ARG A 132 9.41 -14.99 7.14
N ARG A 133 9.17 -15.83 6.12
CA ARG A 133 9.60 -17.23 6.11
C ARG A 133 11.13 -17.31 5.99
N LEU A 134 11.72 -16.53 5.09
CA LEU A 134 13.19 -16.47 4.96
C LEU A 134 13.87 -16.04 6.25
N ALA A 135 13.31 -15.08 6.97
CA ALA A 135 13.85 -14.60 8.23
C ALA A 135 13.97 -15.68 9.30
N MET A 136 13.08 -16.68 9.30
CA MET A 136 13.18 -17.84 10.18
C MET A 136 14.45 -18.67 9.92
N GLU A 137 14.97 -18.65 8.69
CA GLU A 137 16.19 -19.35 8.26
C GLU A 137 17.45 -18.49 8.40
N ILE A 138 17.44 -17.27 7.85
CA ILE A 138 18.64 -16.41 7.77
C ILE A 138 18.82 -15.53 9.02
N GLY A 139 17.77 -15.35 9.81
CA GLY A 139 17.76 -14.55 11.02
C GLY A 139 17.71 -13.03 10.80
N PRO A 140 17.40 -12.26 11.86
CA PRO A 140 17.08 -10.83 11.73
C PRO A 140 18.24 -9.97 11.24
N LYS A 141 19.49 -10.30 11.60
CA LYS A 141 20.66 -9.52 11.16
C LYS A 141 20.87 -9.60 9.65
N ALA A 142 20.65 -10.77 9.05
CA ALA A 142 20.74 -10.96 7.61
C ALA A 142 19.60 -10.25 6.90
N VAL A 143 18.37 -10.33 7.45
CA VAL A 143 17.19 -9.63 6.93
C VAL A 143 17.45 -8.13 6.86
N TRP A 144 17.89 -7.52 7.96
CA TRP A 144 18.18 -6.09 8.02
C TRP A 144 19.30 -5.67 7.07
N LEU A 145 20.36 -6.48 6.94
CA LEU A 145 21.41 -6.22 5.96
C LEU A 145 20.86 -6.29 4.52
N TYR A 146 20.03 -7.29 4.21
CA TYR A 146 19.35 -7.42 2.93
C TYR A 146 18.43 -6.22 2.64
N THR A 147 17.62 -5.77 3.60
CA THR A 147 16.78 -4.56 3.48
C THR A 147 17.60 -3.34 3.08
N GLY A 148 18.77 -3.15 3.70
CA GLY A 148 19.69 -2.06 3.34
C GLY A 148 20.24 -2.17 1.91
N PHE A 149 20.61 -3.38 1.48
CA PHE A 149 21.06 -3.63 0.10
C PHE A 149 19.94 -3.49 -0.92
N HIS A 150 18.73 -3.93 -0.59
CA HIS A 150 17.54 -3.83 -1.42
C HIS A 150 17.19 -2.37 -1.68
N GLN A 151 17.18 -1.54 -0.64
CA GLN A 151 16.93 -0.11 -0.77
C GLN A 151 18.02 0.60 -1.59
N ALA A 152 19.28 0.23 -1.39
CA ALA A 152 20.39 0.77 -2.17
C ALA A 152 20.27 0.37 -3.66
N ALA A 153 19.92 -0.88 -3.95
CA ALA A 153 19.75 -1.36 -5.32
C ALA A 153 18.56 -0.67 -6.02
N TRP A 154 17.45 -0.46 -5.32
CA TRP A 154 16.31 0.30 -5.84
C TRP A 154 16.70 1.73 -6.23
N LYS A 155 17.49 2.43 -5.38
CA LYS A 155 18.00 3.77 -5.70
C LYS A 155 18.90 3.79 -6.95
N VAL A 156 19.81 2.83 -7.09
CA VAL A 156 20.69 2.74 -8.28
C VAL A 156 19.89 2.49 -9.54
N HIS A 157 18.80 1.73 -9.45
CA HIS A 157 17.95 1.48 -10.61
C HIS A 157 17.14 2.72 -11.01
N ALA A 158 16.75 3.56 -10.05
CA ALA A 158 16.07 4.82 -10.32
C ALA A 158 17.00 5.89 -10.94
N ASP A 159 18.28 5.86 -10.57
CA ASP A 159 19.31 6.71 -11.18
C ASP A 159 19.79 6.08 -12.51
N GLU A 160 19.31 6.57 -13.66
CA GLU A 160 19.69 6.08 -15.00
C GLU A 160 21.22 6.07 -15.25
N ASN A 161 21.96 6.90 -14.51
CA ASN A 161 23.41 7.05 -14.58
C ASN A 161 24.22 5.96 -13.84
N GLY A 162 23.58 4.99 -13.17
CA GLY A 162 24.27 3.84 -12.56
C GLY A 162 25.33 4.21 -11.52
N THR A 163 25.07 5.24 -10.73
CA THR A 163 25.98 5.84 -9.75
C THR A 163 26.41 4.85 -8.66
N ALA A 164 27.72 4.77 -8.41
CA ALA A 164 28.25 3.95 -7.33
C ALA A 164 27.82 4.51 -5.97
N LEU A 165 27.00 3.76 -5.23
CA LEU A 165 26.57 4.17 -3.89
C LEU A 165 27.65 3.97 -2.83
N HIS A 166 27.66 4.89 -1.86
CA HIS A 166 28.50 4.77 -0.68
C HIS A 166 27.96 3.68 0.25
N SER A 167 28.86 2.91 0.88
CA SER A 167 28.48 1.86 1.84
C SER A 167 27.68 2.38 3.04
N ARG A 168 27.71 3.69 3.29
CA ARG A 168 26.91 4.39 4.31
C ARG A 168 25.43 4.38 3.98
N GLU A 169 25.03 4.41 2.70
CA GLU A 169 23.62 4.35 2.30
C GLU A 169 23.02 2.97 2.63
N ILE A 170 23.74 1.89 2.32
CA ILE A 170 23.33 0.52 2.70
C ILE A 170 23.23 0.41 4.22
N GLN A 171 24.22 0.93 4.94
CA GLN A 171 24.21 0.92 6.40
C GLN A 171 23.00 1.69 6.95
N ARG A 172 22.71 2.88 6.43
CA ARG A 172 21.60 3.76 6.84
C ARG A 172 20.26 3.03 6.81
N PHE A 173 20.01 2.25 5.77
CA PHE A 173 18.76 1.51 5.61
C PHE A 173 18.80 0.06 6.13
N SER A 174 19.90 -0.33 6.77
CA SER A 174 19.99 -1.62 7.45
C SER A 174 19.50 -1.59 8.90
N GLY A 175 19.37 -0.41 9.52
CA GLY A 175 19.06 -0.31 10.96
C GLY A 175 20.16 -0.89 11.88
N LEU A 176 21.32 -1.24 11.33
CA LEU A 176 22.45 -1.81 12.07
C LEU A 176 23.41 -0.69 12.52
N SER A 177 23.97 -0.83 13.72
CA SER A 177 25.08 0.02 14.16
C SER A 177 26.31 -0.16 13.27
N SER A 178 27.15 0.88 13.16
CA SER A 178 28.36 0.86 12.32
C SER A 178 29.25 -0.35 12.58
N GLY A 179 29.48 -0.68 13.86
CA GLY A 179 30.27 -1.84 14.23
C GLY A 179 29.62 -3.18 13.84
N ALA A 180 28.30 -3.31 14.01
CA ALA A 180 27.56 -4.50 13.61
C ALA A 180 27.58 -4.68 12.09
N TYR A 181 27.31 -3.62 11.33
CA TYR A 181 27.32 -3.62 9.88
C TYR A 181 28.66 -4.10 9.30
N TRP A 182 29.78 -3.50 9.71
CA TRP A 182 31.09 -3.88 9.20
C TRP A 182 31.53 -5.28 9.61
N ARG A 183 31.13 -5.73 10.81
CA ARG A 183 31.38 -7.11 11.27
C ARG A 183 30.62 -8.10 10.40
N LEU A 184 29.33 -7.84 10.18
CA LEU A 184 28.44 -8.71 9.38
C LEU A 184 28.86 -8.77 7.91
N LEU A 185 29.28 -7.66 7.31
CA LEU A 185 29.82 -7.65 5.95
C LEU A 185 31.10 -8.49 5.76
N ARG A 186 31.80 -8.84 6.84
CA ARG A 186 33.01 -9.67 6.80
C ARG A 186 32.77 -11.11 7.27
N ASP A 187 31.58 -11.40 7.78
CA ASP A 187 31.24 -12.69 8.36
C ASP A 187 30.95 -13.74 7.26
N PRO A 188 31.80 -14.76 7.09
CA PRO A 188 31.60 -15.79 6.08
C PRO A 188 30.30 -16.58 6.27
N GLY A 189 29.86 -16.78 7.53
CA GLY A 189 28.64 -17.51 7.83
C GLY A 189 27.40 -16.77 7.33
N LEU A 190 27.36 -15.45 7.54
CA LEU A 190 26.28 -14.59 7.06
C LEU A 190 26.24 -14.52 5.53
N HIS A 191 27.40 -14.48 4.86
CA HIS A 191 27.47 -14.51 3.39
C HIS A 191 26.83 -15.79 2.82
N SER A 192 27.01 -16.92 3.49
CA SER A 192 26.32 -18.17 3.12
C SER A 192 24.80 -18.04 3.24
N GLN A 193 24.30 -17.42 4.31
CA GLN A 193 22.86 -17.18 4.51
C GLN A 193 22.28 -16.22 3.46
N LEU A 194 23.04 -15.19 3.07
CA LEU A 194 22.68 -14.21 2.05
C LEU A 194 22.87 -14.70 0.61
N SER A 195 23.43 -15.90 0.41
CA SER A 195 23.54 -16.49 -0.93
C SER A 195 22.16 -16.55 -1.60
N GLY A 196 22.07 -16.05 -2.85
CA GLY A 196 20.81 -15.88 -3.57
C GLY A 196 19.95 -14.68 -3.15
N LEU A 197 20.44 -13.82 -2.26
CA LEU A 197 19.83 -12.52 -1.89
C LEU A 197 20.80 -11.37 -2.14
N VAL A 198 22.03 -11.48 -1.62
CA VAL A 198 23.13 -10.55 -1.86
C VAL A 198 24.40 -11.34 -2.08
N GLN A 199 25.06 -11.09 -3.21
CA GLN A 199 26.31 -11.77 -3.56
C GLN A 199 27.41 -10.76 -3.83
N ARG A 200 28.53 -10.91 -3.11
CA ARG A 200 29.74 -10.13 -3.41
C ARG A 200 30.38 -10.69 -4.69
N MET A 201 30.61 -9.83 -5.68
CA MET A 201 31.16 -10.24 -6.98
C MET A 201 32.70 -10.24 -7.00
N ASP A 202 33.32 -9.42 -6.17
CA ASP A 202 34.78 -9.34 -6.10
C ASP A 202 35.31 -10.24 -4.95
N PRO A 203 36.37 -11.03 -5.17
CA PRO A 203 36.97 -11.87 -4.13
C PRO A 203 37.27 -11.10 -2.84
N SER A 204 37.21 -11.77 -1.68
CA SER A 204 37.38 -11.12 -0.38
C SER A 204 38.72 -10.39 -0.23
N ASP A 205 39.75 -10.95 -0.86
CA ASP A 205 41.17 -10.60 -0.86
C ASP A 205 41.58 -9.72 -2.06
N ALA A 206 40.82 -9.70 -3.15
CA ALA A 206 41.12 -8.90 -4.32
C ALA A 206 40.95 -7.39 -4.04
N ARG A 207 42.08 -6.66 -3.99
CA ARG A 207 42.09 -5.20 -3.91
C ARG A 207 42.14 -4.62 -5.32
N ARG A 208 40.99 -4.20 -5.84
CA ARG A 208 40.92 -3.48 -7.11
C ARG A 208 41.19 -1.99 -6.87
N TYR A 209 41.97 -1.38 -7.76
CA TYR A 209 42.25 0.06 -7.75
C TYR A 209 41.76 0.67 -9.07
N ARG A 210 41.31 1.92 -9.02
CA ARG A 210 40.96 2.76 -10.17
C ARG A 210 41.84 4.01 -10.09
N ARG A 211 42.37 4.46 -11.23
CA ARG A 211 43.03 5.77 -11.30
C ARG A 211 41.97 6.86 -11.26
N GLY A 212 42.08 7.74 -10.27
CA GLY A 212 41.21 8.92 -10.17
C GLY A 212 41.58 9.98 -11.21
N ARG A 213 40.79 11.05 -11.28
CA ARG A 213 41.08 12.22 -12.14
C ARG A 213 42.44 12.84 -11.79
N ASP A 214 42.86 12.70 -10.53
CA ASP A 214 44.15 13.16 -9.99
C ASP A 214 45.33 12.21 -10.30
N GLY A 215 45.12 11.15 -11.08
CA GLY A 215 46.15 10.15 -11.43
C GLY A 215 46.55 9.20 -10.30
N ARG A 216 46.11 9.46 -9.06
CA ARG A 216 46.38 8.61 -7.89
C ARG A 216 45.52 7.34 -7.91
N PRO A 217 46.05 6.19 -7.42
CA PRO A 217 45.27 4.97 -7.29
C PRO A 217 44.29 5.09 -6.12
N HIS A 218 43.00 5.15 -6.42
CA HIS A 218 41.93 5.04 -5.44
C HIS A 218 41.44 3.60 -5.39
N ARG A 219 41.05 3.13 -4.21
CA ARG A 219 40.45 1.80 -4.08
C ARG A 219 39.13 1.77 -4.84
N ALA A 220 38.99 0.81 -5.76
CA ALA A 220 37.76 0.65 -6.51
C ALA A 220 36.63 0.16 -5.57
N PRO A 221 35.38 0.58 -5.80
CA PRO A 221 34.23 0.10 -5.04
C PRO A 221 34.10 -1.43 -5.13
N VAL A 222 33.70 -2.05 -4.03
CA VAL A 222 33.35 -3.48 -4.02
C VAL A 222 31.99 -3.64 -4.69
N ARG A 223 31.91 -4.55 -5.66
CA ARG A 223 30.67 -4.83 -6.39
C ARG A 223 29.86 -5.90 -5.68
N TYR A 224 28.58 -5.59 -5.49
CA TYR A 224 27.58 -6.52 -5.00
C TYR A 224 26.51 -6.71 -6.06
N ARG A 225 26.03 -7.93 -6.20
CA ARG A 225 24.82 -8.28 -6.94
C ARG A 225 23.70 -8.47 -5.91
N VAL A 226 22.63 -7.70 -6.05
CA VAL A 226 21.45 -7.78 -5.18
C VAL A 226 20.31 -8.38 -5.99
N PHE A 227 19.67 -9.40 -5.42
CA PHE A 227 18.52 -10.05 -6.03
C PHE A 227 17.24 -9.41 -5.47
N MET A 228 16.54 -8.63 -6.30
CA MET A 228 15.30 -7.95 -5.90
C MET A 228 14.14 -8.91 -5.70
N THR A 229 14.18 -10.07 -6.38
CA THR A 229 13.28 -11.18 -6.15
C THR A 229 13.90 -12.10 -5.10
N PRO A 230 13.29 -12.31 -3.94
CA PRO A 230 13.86 -13.16 -2.90
C PRO A 230 13.90 -14.62 -3.38
N ARG A 231 14.97 -15.33 -2.98
CA ARG A 231 15.04 -16.79 -3.12
C ARG A 231 14.02 -17.49 -2.24
N LEU A 232 13.75 -18.76 -2.52
CA LEU A 232 12.98 -19.61 -1.62
C LEU A 232 13.82 -19.99 -0.38
N THR A 233 13.15 -20.30 0.74
CA THR A 233 13.80 -20.96 1.87
C THR A 233 14.32 -22.32 1.41
N ARG A 234 15.32 -22.87 2.11
CA ARG A 234 15.85 -24.20 1.78
C ARG A 234 14.77 -25.27 1.92
N ALA A 235 13.96 -25.19 2.97
CA ALA A 235 12.85 -26.12 3.19
C ALA A 235 11.78 -26.04 2.08
N ASP A 236 11.38 -24.82 1.71
CA ASP A 236 10.39 -24.61 0.65
C ASP A 236 10.97 -25.04 -0.70
N SER A 237 12.25 -24.74 -0.97
CA SER A 237 12.94 -25.16 -2.19
C SER A 237 12.97 -26.68 -2.36
N VAL A 238 13.37 -27.41 -1.31
CA VAL A 238 13.35 -28.89 -1.29
C VAL A 238 11.94 -29.41 -1.53
N THR A 239 10.95 -28.82 -0.87
CA THR A 239 9.54 -29.24 -0.97
C THR A 239 9.00 -29.08 -2.39
N ILE A 240 9.22 -27.91 -3.02
CA ILE A 240 8.77 -27.67 -4.39
C ILE A 240 9.48 -28.60 -5.38
N HIS A 241 10.78 -28.79 -5.19
CA HIS A 241 11.58 -29.64 -6.06
C HIS A 241 11.18 -31.12 -5.96
N ALA A 242 10.93 -31.63 -4.75
CA ALA A 242 10.41 -32.96 -4.49
C ALA A 242 9.05 -33.20 -5.18
N ARG A 243 8.13 -32.23 -5.08
CA ARG A 243 6.83 -32.29 -5.75
C ARG A 243 6.97 -32.27 -7.28
N LEU A 244 7.84 -31.41 -7.81
CA LEU A 244 8.14 -31.36 -9.24
C LEU A 244 8.68 -32.71 -9.70
N LYS A 245 9.67 -33.27 -9.00
CA LYS A 245 10.21 -34.60 -9.29
C LYS A 245 9.14 -35.68 -9.27
N THR A 246 8.27 -35.70 -8.28
CA THR A 246 7.19 -36.70 -8.18
C THR A 246 6.31 -36.68 -9.44
N LEU A 247 5.97 -35.50 -9.94
CA LEU A 247 5.19 -35.34 -11.18
C LEU A 247 5.97 -35.81 -12.41
N LEU A 248 7.28 -35.53 -12.49
CA LEU A 248 8.13 -36.02 -13.58
C LEU A 248 8.25 -37.55 -13.57
N HIS A 249 8.42 -38.18 -12.41
CA HIS A 249 8.44 -39.64 -12.28
C HIS A 249 7.10 -40.29 -12.67
N SER A 250 5.98 -39.55 -12.55
CA SER A 250 4.67 -40.01 -13.04
C SER A 250 4.51 -39.95 -14.58
N GLY A 251 5.55 -39.49 -15.30
CA GLY A 251 5.58 -39.43 -16.76
C GLY A 251 5.11 -38.09 -17.35
N LYS A 252 4.88 -37.06 -16.52
CA LYS A 252 4.47 -35.73 -17.00
C LYS A 252 5.65 -34.95 -17.57
N THR A 253 5.37 -34.10 -18.56
CA THR A 253 6.37 -33.15 -19.03
C THR A 253 6.61 -32.06 -17.98
N ILE A 254 7.77 -31.39 -18.01
CA ILE A 254 8.09 -30.30 -17.08
C ILE A 254 7.07 -29.16 -17.20
N ARG A 255 6.62 -28.86 -18.41
CA ARG A 255 5.58 -27.86 -18.67
C ARG A 255 4.29 -28.23 -17.94
N ASP A 256 3.83 -29.46 -18.08
CA ASP A 256 2.58 -29.92 -17.46
C ASP A 256 2.72 -29.98 -15.94
N ALA A 257 3.86 -30.45 -15.44
CA ALA A 257 4.14 -30.50 -14.01
C ALA A 257 4.15 -29.10 -13.37
N LEU A 258 4.80 -28.12 -14.00
CA LEU A 258 4.76 -26.73 -13.54
C LEU A 258 3.33 -26.15 -13.61
N GLY A 259 2.58 -26.46 -14.67
CA GLY A 259 1.18 -26.07 -14.80
C GLY A 259 0.30 -26.61 -13.67
N GLU A 260 0.51 -27.85 -13.26
CA GLU A 260 -0.23 -28.46 -12.14
C GLU A 260 0.15 -27.85 -10.79
N LEU A 261 1.43 -27.61 -10.52
CA LEU A 261 1.85 -26.92 -9.30
C LEU A 261 1.30 -25.49 -9.24
N LEU A 262 1.20 -24.83 -10.39
CA LEU A 262 0.61 -23.50 -10.52
C LEU A 262 -0.92 -23.53 -10.34
N ALA A 263 -1.59 -24.63 -10.67
CA ALA A 263 -3.03 -24.80 -10.49
C ALA A 263 -3.46 -24.98 -9.01
N VAL A 264 -2.55 -25.31 -8.09
CA VAL A 264 -2.87 -25.48 -6.65
C VAL A 264 -3.41 -24.17 -6.06
N GLU A 265 -4.68 -24.12 -5.64
CA GLU A 265 -5.31 -22.89 -5.15
C GLU A 265 -4.67 -22.36 -3.87
N ASN A 266 -4.49 -23.23 -2.87
CA ASN A 266 -3.89 -22.86 -1.58
C ASN A 266 -2.38 -23.12 -1.58
N ILE A 267 -1.61 -22.03 -1.58
CA ILE A 267 -0.14 -22.08 -1.61
C ILE A 267 0.44 -22.76 -0.37
N GLN A 268 -0.25 -22.74 0.78
CA GLN A 268 0.27 -23.41 1.97
C GLN A 268 0.35 -24.92 1.79
N ASP A 269 -0.55 -25.52 1.00
CA ASP A 269 -0.56 -26.96 0.73
C ASP A 269 0.63 -27.36 -0.15
N LEU A 270 1.07 -26.44 -1.01
CA LEU A 270 2.27 -26.60 -1.82
C LEU A 270 3.56 -26.56 -0.98
N LEU A 271 3.56 -25.83 0.14
CA LEU A 271 4.71 -25.60 1.03
C LEU A 271 4.75 -26.53 2.26
N ILE A 272 3.88 -27.54 2.33
CA ILE A 272 3.93 -28.56 3.39
C ILE A 272 5.21 -29.38 3.21
N PRO A 273 6.11 -29.42 4.21
CA PRO A 273 7.36 -30.16 4.14
C PRO A 273 7.13 -31.63 3.76
N VAL A 274 7.96 -32.12 2.84
CA VAL A 274 8.00 -33.54 2.44
C VAL A 274 9.28 -34.14 3.01
N ASP A 275 9.19 -35.36 3.56
CA ASP A 275 10.35 -36.13 4.01
C ASP A 275 11.13 -36.63 2.78
N GLU A 276 12.00 -35.79 2.23
CA GLU A 276 12.96 -36.15 1.19
C GLU A 276 14.41 -35.84 1.62
N ASP A 277 15.36 -36.56 0.99
CA ASP A 277 16.79 -36.38 1.20
C ASP A 277 17.26 -34.96 0.85
N VAL A 278 18.26 -34.49 1.59
CA VAL A 278 18.83 -33.14 1.45
C VAL A 278 19.39 -32.93 0.04
N LEU A 279 18.90 -31.91 -0.65
CA LEU A 279 19.46 -31.49 -1.94
C LEU A 279 20.95 -31.13 -1.80
N ILE A 280 21.79 -31.75 -2.62
CA ILE A 280 23.23 -31.48 -2.68
C ILE A 280 23.49 -30.07 -3.24
N VAL A 281 22.62 -29.58 -4.14
CA VAL A 281 22.75 -28.27 -4.79
C VAL A 281 21.68 -27.31 -4.27
N PRO A 282 22.05 -26.13 -3.76
CA PRO A 282 21.10 -25.11 -3.32
C PRO A 282 20.35 -24.48 -4.50
N LEU A 283 19.13 -24.95 -4.80
CA LEU A 283 18.22 -24.32 -5.75
C LEU A 283 17.56 -23.11 -5.08
N ASN A 284 17.78 -21.90 -5.62
CA ASN A 284 17.30 -20.66 -4.99
C ASN A 284 15.92 -20.26 -5.51
N THR A 285 15.63 -20.57 -6.77
CA THR A 285 14.38 -20.22 -7.44
C THR A 285 13.75 -21.42 -8.12
N VAL A 286 12.46 -21.35 -8.42
CA VAL A 286 11.80 -22.36 -9.27
C VAL A 286 12.42 -22.42 -10.67
N MET A 287 13.04 -21.33 -11.16
CA MET A 287 13.69 -21.28 -12.46
C MET A 287 14.94 -22.15 -12.42
N ASP A 288 15.69 -22.10 -11.31
CA ASP A 288 16.85 -22.98 -11.12
C ASP A 288 16.43 -24.45 -11.13
N MET A 289 15.30 -24.79 -10.49
CA MET A 289 14.73 -26.14 -10.50
C MET A 289 14.33 -26.57 -11.91
N ALA A 290 13.59 -25.72 -12.63
CA ALA A 290 13.14 -26.01 -13.97
C ALA A 290 14.31 -26.14 -14.95
N ARG A 291 15.35 -25.32 -14.83
CA ARG A 291 16.58 -25.43 -15.64
C ARG A 291 17.34 -26.71 -15.33
N MET A 292 17.43 -27.09 -14.05
CA MET A 292 18.10 -28.31 -13.64
C MET A 292 17.42 -29.56 -14.21
N GLU A 293 16.09 -29.64 -14.09
CA GLU A 293 15.34 -30.81 -14.55
C GLU A 293 15.15 -30.84 -16.08
N ALA A 294 15.03 -29.69 -16.74
CA ALA A 294 14.85 -29.64 -18.19
C ALA A 294 16.15 -29.81 -18.98
N GLY A 295 17.29 -29.41 -18.40
CA GLY A 295 18.57 -29.43 -19.08
C GLY A 295 18.52 -28.72 -20.43
N THR A 296 18.77 -29.46 -21.52
CA THR A 296 18.73 -28.93 -22.90
C THR A 296 17.32 -28.71 -23.44
N ALA A 297 16.29 -29.28 -22.81
CA ALA A 297 14.89 -29.12 -23.18
C ALA A 297 14.25 -27.85 -22.55
N TYR A 298 15.04 -26.96 -21.97
CA TYR A 298 14.56 -25.73 -21.35
C TYR A 298 14.06 -24.75 -22.40
N THR A 299 12.76 -24.46 -22.39
CA THR A 299 12.11 -23.54 -23.34
C THR A 299 11.70 -22.23 -22.65
N PRO A 300 11.49 -21.14 -23.42
CA PRO A 300 10.94 -19.89 -22.88
C PRO A 300 9.59 -20.07 -22.17
N GLU A 301 8.76 -20.99 -22.64
CA GLU A 301 7.47 -21.33 -22.00
C GLU A 301 7.67 -21.95 -20.61
N ILE A 302 8.66 -22.84 -20.46
CA ILE A 302 9.02 -23.42 -19.15
C ILE A 302 9.57 -22.34 -18.21
N ASP A 303 10.40 -21.43 -18.71
CA ASP A 303 10.91 -20.29 -17.94
C ASP A 303 9.76 -19.41 -17.44
N GLN A 304 8.80 -19.07 -18.31
CA GLN A 304 7.62 -18.31 -17.93
C GLN A 304 6.80 -19.01 -16.84
N LEU A 305 6.44 -20.29 -17.01
CA LEU A 305 5.68 -21.04 -16.00
C LEU A 305 6.43 -21.12 -14.66
N ALA A 306 7.74 -21.32 -14.70
CA ALA A 306 8.58 -21.32 -13.50
C ALA A 306 8.58 -19.95 -12.80
N GLN A 307 8.71 -18.87 -13.57
CA GLN A 307 8.61 -17.49 -13.05
C GLN A 307 7.25 -17.24 -12.40
N GLU A 308 6.15 -17.65 -13.04
CA GLU A 308 4.80 -17.48 -12.51
C GLU A 308 4.58 -18.26 -11.21
N LEU A 309 5.06 -19.50 -11.13
CA LEU A 309 4.99 -20.31 -9.91
C LEU A 309 5.81 -19.70 -8.78
N HIS A 310 7.04 -19.25 -9.05
CA HIS A 310 7.86 -18.56 -8.04
C HIS A 310 7.22 -17.27 -7.59
N ARG A 311 6.71 -16.47 -8.53
CA ARG A 311 5.98 -15.23 -8.25
C ARG A 311 4.76 -15.50 -7.38
N LYS A 312 4.02 -16.58 -7.64
CA LYS A 312 2.88 -17.03 -6.82
C LYS A 312 3.33 -17.33 -5.40
N ILE A 313 4.42 -18.08 -5.22
CA ILE A 313 4.97 -18.44 -3.90
C ILE A 313 5.44 -17.21 -3.12
N ILE A 314 6.28 -16.35 -3.70
CA ILE A 314 6.85 -15.20 -2.97
C ILE A 314 5.81 -14.10 -2.68
N ASN A 315 4.74 -14.03 -3.46
CA ASN A 315 3.65 -13.09 -3.22
C ASN A 315 2.57 -13.67 -2.30
N SER A 316 2.68 -14.94 -1.87
CA SER A 316 1.69 -15.61 -1.01
C SER A 316 1.46 -14.93 0.34
N LEU A 317 2.42 -14.10 0.76
CA LEU A 317 2.40 -13.34 2.00
C LEU A 317 2.41 -11.82 1.72
N GLY A 318 1.92 -11.35 0.57
CA GLY A 318 1.85 -9.91 0.30
C GLY A 318 3.21 -9.21 0.31
N ASP A 319 3.21 -7.93 0.66
CA ASP A 319 4.38 -7.05 0.74
C ASP A 319 4.46 -6.45 2.15
N ILE A 320 5.68 -6.38 2.70
CA ILE A 320 5.98 -5.71 3.95
C ILE A 320 6.44 -4.29 3.63
N HIS A 321 5.79 -3.34 4.28
CA HIS A 321 6.08 -1.92 4.18
C HIS A 321 6.82 -1.46 5.44
N ILE A 322 8.05 -0.95 5.28
CA ILE A 322 8.87 -0.47 6.39
C ILE A 322 9.19 0.99 6.17
N THR A 323 8.72 1.89 7.05
CA THR A 323 8.98 3.33 6.90
C THR A 323 10.48 3.62 7.02
N HIS A 324 10.96 4.60 6.26
CA HIS A 324 12.33 5.11 6.42
C HIS A 324 12.56 5.61 7.84
N TYR A 325 11.56 6.25 8.44
CA TYR A 325 11.65 6.78 9.80
C TYR A 325 11.85 5.67 10.83
N PHE A 326 11.16 4.53 10.71
CA PHE A 326 11.38 3.38 11.59
C PHE A 326 12.83 2.92 11.57
N ILE A 327 13.37 2.70 10.37
CA ILE A 327 14.72 2.17 10.17
C ILE A 327 15.78 3.16 10.63
N THR A 328 15.61 4.44 10.29
CA THR A 328 16.65 5.45 10.49
C THR A 328 16.61 6.07 11.87
N GLN A 329 15.43 6.23 12.47
CA GLN A 329 15.25 6.90 13.76
C GLN A 329 14.79 5.93 14.85
N VAL A 330 13.62 5.29 14.69
CA VAL A 330 12.97 4.54 15.78
C VAL A 330 13.83 3.41 16.32
N ILE A 331 14.45 2.59 15.44
CA ILE A 331 15.34 1.49 15.87
C ILE A 331 16.46 2.00 16.79
N HIS A 332 17.05 3.15 16.46
CA HIS A 332 18.16 3.73 17.23
C HIS A 332 17.68 4.44 18.49
N ALA A 333 16.62 5.25 18.40
CA ALA A 333 16.06 6.01 19.50
C ALA A 333 15.55 5.11 20.64
N PHE A 334 14.96 3.96 20.30
CA PHE A 334 14.45 2.99 21.27
C PHE A 334 15.44 1.86 21.57
N ASN A 335 16.68 1.95 21.06
CA ASN A 335 17.74 0.96 21.25
C ASN A 335 17.29 -0.48 20.93
N LEU A 336 16.47 -0.65 19.89
CA LEU A 336 15.91 -1.94 19.49
C LEU A 336 17.02 -2.85 18.94
N THR A 337 17.09 -4.08 19.44
CA THR A 337 17.97 -5.08 18.82
C THR A 337 17.43 -5.47 17.43
N PRO A 338 18.27 -5.98 16.51
CA PRO A 338 17.81 -6.42 15.19
C PRO A 338 16.65 -7.42 15.25
N ALA A 339 16.64 -8.29 16.27
CA ALA A 339 15.58 -9.27 16.47
C ALA A 339 14.26 -8.63 16.97
N GLN A 340 14.35 -7.68 17.90
CA GLN A 340 13.20 -6.90 18.37
C GLN A 340 12.59 -6.07 17.23
N ALA A 341 13.41 -5.32 16.49
CA ALA A 341 12.97 -4.53 15.36
C ALA A 341 12.30 -5.37 14.27
N TRP A 342 12.85 -6.56 13.98
CA TRP A 342 12.23 -7.48 13.02
C TRP A 342 10.90 -8.03 13.52
N LEU A 343 10.80 -8.41 14.80
CA LEU A 343 9.55 -8.88 15.37
C LEU A 343 8.46 -7.80 15.35
N ILE A 344 8.80 -6.53 15.63
CA ILE A 344 7.89 -5.39 15.48
C ILE A 344 7.43 -5.25 14.03
N THR A 345 8.35 -5.35 13.07
CA THR A 345 8.03 -5.30 11.65
C THR A 345 7.05 -6.39 11.24
N VAL A 346 7.30 -7.64 11.67
CA VAL A 346 6.41 -8.77 11.40
C VAL A 346 5.05 -8.59 12.09
N ALA A 347 5.02 -8.10 13.32
CA ALA A 347 3.77 -7.85 14.03
C ALA A 347 2.95 -6.73 13.37
N ARG A 348 3.58 -5.67 12.87
CA ARG A 348 2.92 -4.60 12.10
C ARG A 348 2.36 -5.11 10.77
N ASP A 349 3.08 -6.02 10.11
CA ASP A 349 2.66 -6.68 8.87
C ASP A 349 1.53 -7.70 9.09
N LEU A 350 1.49 -8.37 10.25
CA LEU A 350 0.38 -9.24 10.66
C LEU A 350 -0.85 -8.44 11.13
N ALA A 351 -0.61 -7.24 11.66
CA ALA A 351 -1.63 -6.24 11.91
C ALA A 351 -2.11 -5.66 10.58
N TYR A 352 -3.25 -4.98 10.61
CA TYR A 352 -3.93 -4.58 9.38
C TYR A 352 -4.31 -3.11 9.46
N VAL A 353 -3.93 -2.35 8.45
CA VAL A 353 -4.49 -1.02 8.21
C VAL A 353 -4.96 -1.01 6.78
N ASN A 354 -6.26 -0.98 6.59
CA ASN A 354 -6.87 -0.67 5.31
C ASN A 354 -7.19 0.81 5.30
N TRP A 355 -6.36 1.56 4.58
CA TRP A 355 -6.48 3.00 4.46
C TRP A 355 -7.72 3.40 3.63
N ARG A 356 -8.19 2.54 2.72
CA ARG A 356 -9.38 2.77 1.88
C ARG A 356 -10.68 2.63 2.65
N THR A 357 -10.75 1.69 3.60
CA THR A 357 -11.95 1.45 4.43
C THR A 357 -11.84 2.02 5.84
N GLY A 358 -10.65 2.48 6.24
CA GLY A 358 -10.34 2.90 7.62
C GLY A 358 -10.27 1.73 8.62
N GLN A 359 -10.33 0.47 8.16
CA GLN A 359 -10.27 -0.70 9.03
C GLN A 359 -8.84 -0.87 9.60
N ARG A 360 -8.72 -0.67 10.91
CA ARG A 360 -7.48 -0.84 11.67
C ARG A 360 -7.60 -2.06 12.59
N ARG A 361 -6.81 -3.11 12.35
CA ARG A 361 -6.64 -4.26 13.25
C ARG A 361 -5.26 -4.18 13.87
N GLU A 362 -5.20 -3.56 15.03
CA GLU A 362 -4.00 -3.48 15.86
C GLU A 362 -3.79 -4.74 16.71
N ALA A 363 -4.79 -5.62 16.85
CA ALA A 363 -4.66 -6.82 17.67
C ALA A 363 -4.23 -8.05 16.84
N VAL A 364 -3.06 -8.60 17.14
CA VAL A 364 -2.47 -9.79 16.51
C VAL A 364 -2.45 -10.95 17.50
N THR A 365 -2.81 -12.15 17.04
CA THR A 365 -2.74 -13.37 17.86
C THR A 365 -1.67 -14.31 17.31
N PHE A 366 -0.70 -14.66 18.16
CA PHE A 366 0.28 -15.71 17.90
C PHE A 366 -0.26 -17.02 18.46
N LYS A 367 -0.60 -17.96 17.58
CA LYS A 367 -1.25 -19.24 17.91
C LYS A 367 -0.36 -20.14 18.76
N LYS A 368 0.96 -20.08 18.57
CA LYS A 368 1.94 -20.81 19.42
C LYS A 368 2.67 -19.88 20.38
N GLY A 369 2.09 -18.72 20.71
CA GLY A 369 2.64 -17.78 21.70
C GLY A 369 4.08 -17.35 21.42
N TYR A 370 4.90 -17.39 22.48
CA TYR A 370 6.30 -16.98 22.41
C TYR A 370 7.17 -17.93 21.58
N GLU A 371 6.77 -19.20 21.40
CA GLU A 371 7.48 -20.12 20.51
C GLU A 371 7.35 -19.71 19.04
N GLU A 372 6.16 -19.25 18.62
CA GLU A 372 5.95 -18.71 17.28
C GLU A 372 6.80 -17.46 17.05
N MET A 373 6.77 -16.53 18.00
CA MET A 373 7.54 -15.29 17.94
C MET A 373 9.05 -15.56 17.89
N ALA A 374 9.53 -16.55 18.66
CA ALA A 374 10.92 -16.98 18.60
C ALA A 374 11.28 -17.60 17.23
N GLY A 375 10.38 -18.40 16.66
CA GLY A 375 10.54 -18.95 15.32
C GLY A 375 10.67 -17.87 14.24
N LEU A 376 9.85 -16.82 14.30
CA LEU A 376 9.86 -15.68 13.36
C LEU A 376 11.19 -14.90 13.34
N ILE A 377 11.96 -14.96 14.41
CA ILE A 377 13.30 -14.36 14.53
C ILE A 377 14.43 -15.40 14.40
N GLY A 378 14.13 -16.62 13.95
CA GLY A 378 15.12 -17.70 13.79
C GLY A 378 15.71 -18.21 15.10
N SER A 379 15.00 -18.08 16.21
CA SER A 379 15.42 -18.51 17.55
C SER A 379 14.59 -19.68 18.05
N LYS A 380 15.24 -20.65 18.71
CA LYS A 380 14.55 -21.72 19.47
C LYS A 380 14.30 -21.34 20.93
N ARG A 381 14.81 -20.18 21.39
CA ARG A 381 14.78 -19.76 22.80
C ARG A 381 13.62 -18.80 23.05
N PHE A 382 12.41 -19.34 23.25
CA PHE A 382 11.22 -18.53 23.52
C PHE A 382 11.32 -17.67 24.78
N LYS A 383 12.05 -18.14 25.81
CA LYS A 383 12.27 -17.40 27.07
C LYS A 383 12.94 -16.03 26.84
N THR A 384 13.74 -15.89 25.79
CA THR A 384 14.34 -14.60 25.43
C THR A 384 13.27 -13.61 24.95
N VAL A 385 12.32 -14.08 24.14
CA VAL A 385 11.19 -13.26 23.67
C VAL A 385 10.27 -12.91 24.84
N GLN A 386 9.94 -13.89 25.68
CA GLN A 386 9.17 -13.67 26.91
C GLN A 386 9.80 -12.59 27.81
N ALA A 387 11.14 -12.64 27.99
CA ALA A 387 11.85 -11.68 28.82
C ALA A 387 11.73 -10.23 28.29
N TRP A 388 11.53 -10.02 26.99
CA TRP A 388 11.38 -8.67 26.41
C TRP A 388 10.14 -7.93 26.89
N PHE A 389 9.14 -8.65 27.38
CA PHE A 389 7.89 -8.10 27.89
C PHE A 389 7.88 -7.96 29.42
N HIS A 390 8.97 -8.36 30.09
CA HIS A 390 9.09 -8.21 31.53
C HIS A 390 9.52 -6.77 31.89
N PRO A 391 8.93 -6.12 32.90
CA PRO A 391 9.26 -4.74 33.30
C PRO A 391 10.75 -4.50 33.59
N GLU A 392 11.46 -5.54 34.04
CA GLU A 392 12.90 -5.50 34.36
C GLU A 392 13.84 -5.67 33.15
N TRP A 393 13.32 -5.80 31.93
CA TRP A 393 14.17 -5.97 30.74
C TRP A 393 15.00 -4.72 30.44
N SER A 394 14.39 -3.54 30.55
CA SER A 394 15.01 -2.25 30.26
C SER A 394 16.19 -1.92 31.19
N THR A 395 16.15 -2.40 32.43
CA THR A 395 17.20 -2.18 33.43
C THR A 395 18.45 -3.04 33.21
N GLN A 396 18.34 -4.12 32.42
CA GLN A 396 19.46 -5.06 32.15
C GLN A 396 20.33 -4.66 30.93
N GLN A 397 20.06 -3.52 30.28
CA GLN A 397 20.78 -3.02 29.08
C GLN A 397 20.85 -4.01 27.89
N ARG A 398 19.90 -4.94 27.76
CA ARG A 398 19.92 -5.99 26.71
C ARG A 398 19.06 -5.69 25.46
N GLY A 399 18.63 -4.44 25.26
CA GLY A 399 17.84 -4.02 24.11
C GLY A 399 16.83 -2.95 24.47
N GLY A 400 15.87 -2.71 23.57
CA GLY A 400 14.77 -1.79 23.78
C GLY A 400 13.59 -2.41 24.50
N ASP A 401 12.69 -1.57 25.00
CA ASP A 401 11.44 -1.99 25.63
C ASP A 401 10.39 -2.35 24.55
N MET A 402 10.02 -3.63 24.49
CA MET A 402 9.05 -4.12 23.49
C MET A 402 7.61 -3.74 23.83
N THR A 403 7.30 -3.45 25.09
CA THR A 403 5.92 -3.16 25.54
C THR A 403 5.36 -1.90 24.89
N ARG A 404 6.25 -0.96 24.51
CA ARG A 404 5.90 0.24 23.75
C ARG A 404 5.36 -0.04 22.36
N PHE A 405 5.75 -1.16 21.75
CA PHE A 405 5.35 -1.53 20.39
C PHE A 405 4.33 -2.66 20.36
N LEU A 406 4.37 -3.55 21.36
CA LEU A 406 3.55 -4.74 21.47
C LEU A 406 3.09 -4.89 22.92
N GLN A 407 1.82 -4.60 23.19
CA GLN A 407 1.21 -4.78 24.51
C GLN A 407 0.42 -6.09 24.54
N GLU A 408 0.75 -6.99 25.46
CA GLU A 408 -0.04 -8.22 25.65
C GLU A 408 -1.44 -7.90 26.18
N ILE A 409 -2.47 -8.51 25.60
CA ILE A 409 -3.87 -8.34 25.99
C ILE A 409 -4.52 -9.70 26.25
N GLU A 410 -5.49 -9.72 27.16
CA GLU A 410 -6.19 -10.96 27.55
C GLU A 410 -7.00 -11.55 26.38
N ILE A 411 -7.06 -12.88 26.36
CA ILE A 411 -7.88 -13.64 25.41
C ILE A 411 -9.24 -13.91 26.09
N PRO A 412 -10.37 -13.38 25.57
CA PRO A 412 -11.68 -13.43 26.24
C PRO A 412 -12.18 -14.82 26.65
N ASP A 413 -11.70 -15.89 26.01
CA ASP A 413 -12.16 -17.27 26.22
C ASP A 413 -11.15 -18.15 27.01
N SER A 414 -10.16 -17.55 27.70
CA SER A 414 -9.02 -18.27 28.28
C SER A 414 -9.29 -19.08 29.56
N ASN A 415 -10.52 -19.09 30.10
CA ASN A 415 -10.84 -19.80 31.34
C ASN A 415 -10.69 -21.33 31.27
N ALA A 416 -10.28 -21.90 30.13
CA ALA A 416 -10.11 -23.34 29.93
C ALA A 416 -8.65 -23.84 29.79
N CYS A 417 -7.63 -22.97 29.76
CA CYS A 417 -6.26 -23.43 29.44
C CYS A 417 -5.38 -23.62 30.69
N ASN A 418 -5.63 -24.69 31.45
CA ASN A 418 -4.74 -25.19 32.51
C ASN A 418 -3.51 -25.95 31.94
N ASP A 419 -2.98 -25.56 30.78
CA ASP A 419 -1.84 -26.24 30.17
C ASP A 419 -0.51 -25.69 30.72
N LEU A 420 0.33 -26.56 31.26
CA LEU A 420 1.60 -26.24 31.92
C LEU A 420 2.68 -25.70 30.95
N ARG A 421 2.39 -25.64 29.64
CA ARG A 421 3.31 -25.23 28.57
C ARG A 421 3.20 -23.74 28.24
N VAL A 422 3.64 -22.89 29.18
CA VAL A 422 3.60 -21.41 29.12
C VAL A 422 4.11 -20.80 27.79
N GLY A 423 5.04 -21.48 27.11
CA GLY A 423 5.67 -21.00 25.87
C GLY A 423 4.80 -21.13 24.61
N SER A 424 4.05 -22.23 24.48
CA SER A 424 3.24 -22.55 23.29
C SER A 424 1.79 -22.04 23.38
N MET A 425 1.38 -21.50 24.53
CA MET A 425 0.04 -20.97 24.74
C MET A 425 -0.24 -19.79 23.78
N PRO A 426 -1.42 -19.74 23.13
CA PRO A 426 -1.79 -18.60 22.30
C PRO A 426 -1.68 -17.29 23.08
N ARG A 427 -1.10 -16.26 22.46
CA ARG A 427 -0.98 -14.92 23.05
C ARG A 427 -1.43 -13.86 22.08
N ARG A 428 -2.13 -12.86 22.60
CA ARG A 428 -2.69 -11.76 21.81
C ARG A 428 -1.99 -10.47 22.21
N PHE A 429 -1.60 -9.67 21.22
CA PHE A 429 -0.91 -8.41 21.42
C PHE A 429 -1.62 -7.29 20.66
N ARG A 430 -1.75 -6.13 21.28
CA ARG A 430 -2.02 -4.86 20.59
C ARG A 430 -0.70 -4.32 20.04
N VAL A 431 -0.69 -3.95 18.76
CA VAL A 431 0.48 -3.53 17.98
C VAL A 431 0.40 -2.04 17.72
N LEU A 432 1.48 -1.32 18.03
CA LEU A 432 1.65 0.07 17.65
C LEU A 432 1.95 0.18 16.15
N LEU A 433 0.95 0.64 15.40
CA LEU A 433 1.01 0.75 13.93
C LEU A 433 1.69 2.03 13.47
N ASP A 434 1.52 3.14 14.21
CA ASP A 434 2.12 4.43 13.87
C ASP A 434 3.54 4.53 14.43
N GLU A 435 4.39 5.37 13.83
CA GLU A 435 5.72 5.62 14.40
C GLU A 435 5.65 6.51 15.66
N PRO A 436 6.34 6.13 16.75
CA PRO A 436 6.44 6.99 17.92
C PRO A 436 7.34 8.20 17.63
N LEU A 437 6.85 9.42 17.87
CA LEU A 437 7.57 10.67 17.64
C LEU A 437 8.38 11.12 18.87
N ASP A 438 9.51 11.79 18.67
CA ASP A 438 10.34 12.37 19.74
C ASP A 438 10.18 13.91 19.89
N ALA A 439 10.98 14.51 20.80
CA ALA A 439 10.69 15.68 21.63
C ALA A 439 10.35 17.03 20.95
N ASN A 440 10.27 17.13 19.62
CA ASN A 440 9.94 18.36 18.90
C ASN A 440 8.67 18.26 18.02
N GLY A 441 7.76 17.33 18.29
CA GLY A 441 6.48 17.25 17.55
C GLY A 441 5.44 16.28 18.13
N THR A 442 5.19 16.37 19.43
CA THR A 442 4.07 15.83 20.24
C THR A 442 3.15 14.72 19.66
N HIS A 443 3.58 13.45 19.77
CA HIS A 443 2.74 12.29 20.14
C HIS A 443 3.62 11.07 20.47
N MET A 444 3.88 10.80 21.75
CA MET A 444 4.49 9.53 22.20
C MET A 444 3.36 8.57 22.56
N ALA A 445 2.65 8.02 21.58
CA ALA A 445 1.73 6.93 21.87
C ALA A 445 2.51 5.63 22.01
N ASP A 446 2.43 5.04 23.18
CA ASP A 446 2.79 3.64 23.38
C ASP A 446 1.66 2.73 22.85
N ALA A 447 1.94 1.43 22.66
CA ALA A 447 0.96 0.45 22.20
C ALA A 447 -0.30 0.36 23.09
N ASP A 448 -0.23 0.84 24.33
CA ASP A 448 -1.34 0.93 25.28
C ASP A 448 -2.19 2.21 25.15
N GLY A 449 -1.77 3.14 24.29
CA GLY A 449 -2.41 4.44 24.10
C GLY A 449 -1.99 5.51 25.10
N SER A 450 -1.06 5.22 26.02
CA SER A 450 -0.54 6.17 27.00
C SER A 450 0.44 7.17 26.34
N ASN A 451 0.44 8.41 26.84
CA ASN A 451 1.34 9.49 26.40
C ASN A 451 2.41 9.72 27.47
N SER A 452 3.67 9.34 27.22
CA SER A 452 4.77 9.64 28.16
C SER A 452 5.28 11.08 28.01
N ARG A 453 4.58 12.06 28.61
CA ARG A 453 5.07 13.18 29.44
C ARG A 453 4.02 14.31 29.50
N THR A 454 3.80 14.75 30.73
CA THR A 454 2.87 15.77 31.21
C THR A 454 3.10 17.18 30.62
N GLN A 455 1.98 17.86 30.37
CA GLN A 455 1.71 19.32 30.38
C GLN A 455 1.43 20.02 29.03
N MET A 456 0.13 20.38 28.91
CA MET A 456 -0.53 21.49 28.18
C MET A 456 -0.86 21.42 26.67
N GLU A 457 -2.18 21.30 26.45
CA GLU A 457 -3.09 22.00 25.52
C GLU A 457 -2.91 21.92 24.00
N ALA A 458 -3.95 21.32 23.38
CA ALA A 458 -4.61 21.67 22.12
C ALA A 458 -3.74 22.03 20.89
N ILE A 459 -3.68 21.10 19.92
CA ILE A 459 -3.86 21.40 18.48
C ILE A 459 -4.49 20.17 17.80
N VAL A 460 -5.68 20.41 17.22
CA VAL A 460 -6.26 19.97 15.94
C VAL A 460 -5.86 18.60 15.34
N GLY A 461 -6.89 17.87 14.92
CA GLY A 461 -6.86 16.50 14.40
C GLY A 461 -5.89 16.23 13.26
N ALA A 462 -5.45 14.97 13.22
CA ALA A 462 -4.61 14.40 12.19
C ALA A 462 -5.45 13.50 11.28
N ASP A 463 -6.08 14.14 10.30
CA ASP A 463 -6.65 13.57 9.10
C ASP A 463 -5.50 13.07 8.20
N GLY A 464 -5.32 11.75 8.18
CA GLY A 464 -4.41 11.08 7.24
C GLY A 464 -4.89 11.31 5.81
N GLY A 465 -4.09 12.04 5.04
CA GLY A 465 -4.28 12.21 3.60
C GLY A 465 -4.26 10.86 2.87
N ASN A 466 -5.09 10.76 1.82
CA ASN A 466 -5.11 9.64 0.89
C ASN A 466 -3.69 9.25 0.44
N MET A 467 -3.28 8.01 0.74
CA MET A 467 -2.02 7.44 0.29
C MET A 467 -2.29 6.41 -0.80
N VAL A 468 -1.82 6.69 -2.02
CA VAL A 468 -1.70 5.73 -3.12
C VAL A 468 -0.20 5.56 -3.40
N ASP A 469 0.26 4.37 -3.75
CA ASP A 469 1.65 4.21 -4.22
C ASP A 469 1.82 4.86 -5.61
N ALA A 470 3.07 5.01 -6.06
CA ALA A 470 3.40 5.59 -7.37
C ALA A 470 2.82 4.81 -8.57
N ASN A 471 2.23 3.64 -8.33
CA ASN A 471 1.65 2.76 -9.34
C ASN A 471 0.12 2.64 -9.23
N GLY A 472 -0.53 3.45 -8.40
CA GLY A 472 -2.00 3.42 -8.23
C GLY A 472 -2.52 2.14 -7.56
N SER A 473 -1.66 1.37 -6.87
CA SER A 473 -2.03 0.16 -6.14
C SER A 473 -2.11 0.43 -4.63
N ASP A 474 -3.12 -0.15 -3.97
CA ASP A 474 -3.36 0.10 -2.55
C ASP A 474 -2.29 -0.55 -1.67
N LEU A 475 -1.74 0.22 -0.71
CA LEU A 475 -1.01 -0.35 0.44
C LEU A 475 -1.88 -1.42 1.11
N ASN A 476 -1.38 -2.65 1.08
CA ASN A 476 -2.03 -3.87 1.58
C ASN A 476 -3.35 -4.26 0.91
N THR A 477 -3.32 -4.39 -0.42
CA THR A 477 -4.35 -5.17 -1.14
C THR A 477 -4.15 -6.68 -0.87
N TYR A 478 -5.16 -7.32 -0.26
CA TYR A 478 -5.32 -8.76 0.03
C TYR A 478 -4.30 -9.74 -0.58
N LYS A 479 -3.33 -10.24 0.21
CA LYS A 479 -2.62 -11.52 -0.03
C LYS A 479 -2.28 -12.30 1.25
N HIS A 480 -3.14 -12.25 2.25
CA HIS A 480 -3.05 -13.16 3.40
C HIS A 480 -4.38 -13.90 3.59
N PRO A 481 -4.39 -15.24 3.78
CA PRO A 481 -5.47 -15.85 4.52
C PRO A 481 -5.49 -15.20 5.92
N LEU A 482 -6.59 -14.55 6.25
CA LEU A 482 -6.77 -13.83 7.50
C LEU A 482 -6.39 -14.74 8.68
N ASN A 483 -5.44 -14.35 9.52
CA ASN A 483 -5.14 -15.08 10.76
C ASN A 483 -6.21 -14.86 11.85
N THR A 484 -7.36 -14.27 11.48
CA THR A 484 -8.50 -13.95 12.34
C THR A 484 -9.82 -14.20 11.58
N ASN A 485 -10.78 -14.83 12.24
CA ASN A 485 -12.02 -15.34 11.64
C ASN A 485 -13.13 -14.27 11.51
N ARG A 486 -12.79 -12.97 11.38
CA ARG A 486 -13.80 -11.89 11.43
C ARG A 486 -13.65 -10.88 10.29
N LYS A 487 -14.75 -10.63 9.59
CA LYS A 487 -14.89 -9.67 8.48
C LYS A 487 -15.35 -8.30 9.02
N ASN A 488 -14.96 -7.21 8.35
CA ASN A 488 -15.52 -5.85 8.45
C ASN A 488 -15.78 -5.27 9.86
N THR A 489 -14.73 -4.80 10.52
CA THR A 489 -14.74 -4.26 11.90
C THR A 489 -14.14 -2.84 11.94
N SER A 490 -14.65 -1.93 12.78
CA SER A 490 -14.03 -0.63 13.09
C SER A 490 -13.78 -0.47 14.57
N THR A 491 -12.51 -0.30 14.96
CA THR A 491 -12.09 0.13 16.29
C THR A 491 -12.21 1.65 16.38
N PRO A 492 -13.06 2.20 17.26
CA PRO A 492 -13.12 3.64 17.45
C PRO A 492 -12.05 4.11 18.45
N GLN A 493 -11.58 5.35 18.33
CA GLN A 493 -10.59 5.93 19.24
C GLN A 493 -11.31 6.67 20.38
N PRO A 494 -11.03 6.38 21.67
CA PRO A 494 -11.55 7.17 22.77
C PRO A 494 -11.05 8.62 22.68
N LEU A 495 -11.90 9.62 22.96
CA LEU A 495 -11.44 11.02 22.99
C LEU A 495 -10.45 11.23 24.14
N LYS A 496 -9.25 11.75 23.83
CA LYS A 496 -8.27 12.14 24.84
C LYS A 496 -8.82 13.28 25.71
N GLY A 497 -8.88 13.05 27.02
CA GLY A 497 -9.26 14.04 28.03
C GLY A 497 -10.44 13.65 28.92
N THR A 498 -10.96 12.43 28.81
CA THR A 498 -12.03 11.95 29.69
C THR A 498 -11.53 11.79 31.13
N ARG A 499 -11.80 12.79 31.97
CA ARG A 499 -12.01 12.56 33.40
C ARG A 499 -13.37 11.87 33.52
N HIS A 500 -13.42 10.58 33.19
CA HIS A 500 -14.57 9.77 33.58
C HIS A 500 -14.55 9.59 35.08
N ASP A 501 -15.70 9.74 35.75
CA ASP A 501 -15.93 8.96 36.96
C ASP A 501 -15.82 7.49 36.54
N PRO A 502 -14.85 6.71 37.06
CA PRO A 502 -14.58 5.35 36.59
C PRO A 502 -15.82 4.44 36.59
N GLY A 503 -16.77 4.70 37.50
CA GLY A 503 -17.98 3.89 37.67
C GLY A 503 -19.02 3.99 36.56
N ALA A 504 -19.08 5.07 35.77
CA ALA A 504 -20.16 5.23 34.77
C ALA A 504 -19.87 4.51 33.44
N ALA A 505 -18.62 4.52 32.97
CA ALA A 505 -18.23 3.82 31.75
C ALA A 505 -18.04 2.30 31.98
N GLU A 506 -17.57 1.88 33.16
CA GLU A 506 -17.50 0.46 33.54
C GLU A 506 -18.90 -0.18 33.67
N ALA A 507 -19.90 0.55 34.15
CA ALA A 507 -21.28 0.05 34.24
C ALA A 507 -21.90 -0.26 32.86
N VAL A 508 -21.51 0.49 31.83
CA VAL A 508 -22.04 0.36 30.45
C VAL A 508 -21.15 -0.54 29.57
N ALA A 509 -19.91 -0.81 29.96
CA ALA A 509 -18.96 -1.66 29.24
C ALA A 509 -19.44 -3.12 29.05
N GLY A 510 -20.35 -3.60 29.91
CA GLY A 510 -20.98 -4.91 29.76
C GLY A 510 -22.12 -4.97 28.72
N LEU A 511 -22.68 -3.82 28.32
CA LEU A 511 -23.84 -3.70 27.43
C LEU A 511 -23.47 -3.30 25.99
N ALA A 512 -22.29 -2.70 25.78
CA ALA A 512 -21.83 -2.25 24.46
C ALA A 512 -20.75 -3.18 23.86
N PRO A 513 -20.75 -3.40 22.53
CA PRO A 513 -19.66 -4.12 21.88
C PRO A 513 -18.35 -3.34 22.00
N HIS A 514 -17.20 -4.03 22.02
CA HIS A 514 -15.90 -3.36 22.13
C HIS A 514 -15.52 -2.58 20.85
N PHE A 515 -16.12 -2.93 19.72
CA PHE A 515 -15.91 -2.30 18.41
C PHE A 515 -17.10 -2.58 17.49
N TRP A 516 -17.26 -1.77 16.45
CA TRP A 516 -18.34 -1.95 15.48
C TRP A 516 -18.02 -3.06 14.48
N GLU A 517 -18.94 -3.99 14.26
CA GLU A 517 -18.86 -4.99 13.19
C GLU A 517 -20.08 -4.85 12.28
N LEU A 518 -19.89 -4.55 10.98
CA LEU A 518 -21.02 -4.32 10.08
C LEU A 518 -21.87 -5.58 9.93
N GLU A 519 -21.24 -6.74 9.79
CA GLU A 519 -21.93 -8.04 9.65
C GLU A 519 -22.88 -8.27 10.83
N LYS A 520 -22.41 -8.09 12.08
CA LYS A 520 -23.24 -8.23 13.28
C LYS A 520 -24.35 -7.19 13.36
N LEU A 521 -24.10 -5.94 12.99
CA LEU A 521 -25.14 -4.91 12.97
C LEU A 521 -26.23 -5.22 11.94
N LEU A 522 -25.86 -5.75 10.77
CA LEU A 522 -26.82 -6.14 9.75
C LEU A 522 -27.63 -7.38 10.18
N GLU A 523 -27.00 -8.36 10.83
CA GLU A 523 -27.67 -9.53 11.41
C GLU A 523 -28.62 -9.13 12.54
N GLN A 524 -28.20 -8.26 13.46
CA GLN A 524 -29.01 -7.77 14.58
C GLN A 524 -30.29 -7.04 14.13
N ASN A 525 -30.23 -6.36 12.98
CA ASN A 525 -31.35 -5.60 12.43
C ASN A 525 -32.16 -6.40 11.39
N ASP A 526 -32.03 -7.73 11.37
CA ASP A 526 -32.75 -8.63 10.44
C ASP A 526 -32.64 -8.23 8.96
N VAL A 527 -31.51 -7.65 8.55
CA VAL A 527 -31.29 -7.23 7.17
C VAL A 527 -31.19 -8.47 6.28
N HIS A 528 -31.93 -8.49 5.17
CA HIS A 528 -32.00 -9.67 4.30
C HIS A 528 -30.60 -10.18 3.85
N PRO A 529 -30.29 -11.50 3.93
CA PRO A 529 -28.95 -12.05 3.70
C PRO A 529 -28.29 -11.66 2.36
N ARG A 530 -29.10 -11.52 1.30
CA ARG A 530 -28.65 -11.03 -0.01
C ARG A 530 -28.01 -9.64 0.07
N VAL A 531 -28.60 -8.74 0.86
CA VAL A 531 -28.15 -7.36 1.05
C VAL A 531 -26.90 -7.33 1.90
N GLN A 532 -26.84 -8.17 2.93
CA GLN A 532 -25.64 -8.35 3.73
C GLN A 532 -24.47 -8.77 2.84
N LYS A 533 -24.66 -9.80 2.02
CA LYS A 533 -23.64 -10.28 1.09
C LYS A 533 -23.19 -9.19 0.12
N GLU A 534 -24.12 -8.46 -0.49
CA GLU A 534 -23.84 -7.34 -1.40
C GLU A 534 -23.00 -6.25 -0.71
N LEU A 535 -23.42 -5.78 0.47
CA LEU A 535 -22.71 -4.74 1.22
C LEU A 535 -21.32 -5.20 1.72
N LEU A 536 -21.20 -6.47 2.11
CA LEU A 536 -19.93 -7.05 2.56
C LEU A 536 -18.96 -7.26 1.38
N GLU A 537 -19.46 -7.64 0.20
CA GLU A 537 -18.67 -7.79 -1.04
C GLU A 537 -18.12 -6.44 -1.52
N VAL A 538 -18.93 -5.38 -1.45
CA VAL A 538 -18.52 -4.02 -1.84
C VAL A 538 -17.72 -3.30 -0.73
N GLN A 539 -17.48 -3.98 0.41
CA GLN A 539 -16.72 -3.46 1.55
C GLN A 539 -17.30 -2.15 2.11
N ALA A 540 -18.62 -2.12 2.32
CA ALA A 540 -19.30 -1.00 2.95
C ALA A 540 -18.72 -0.69 4.34
N SER A 541 -18.57 0.61 4.64
CA SER A 541 -18.01 1.09 5.90
C SER A 541 -19.04 1.04 7.01
N VAL A 542 -18.67 0.42 8.14
CA VAL A 542 -19.50 0.43 9.36
C VAL A 542 -19.59 1.85 9.96
N LYS A 543 -18.56 2.69 9.78
CA LYS A 543 -18.61 4.10 10.19
C LYS A 543 -19.60 4.88 9.35
N ALA A 544 -19.65 4.61 8.04
CA ALA A 544 -20.67 5.18 7.17
C ALA A 544 -22.07 4.76 7.63
N PHE A 545 -22.28 3.47 7.95
CA PHE A 545 -23.53 2.97 8.53
C PHE A 545 -23.94 3.75 9.79
N VAL A 546 -23.09 3.77 10.81
CA VAL A 546 -23.36 4.45 12.09
C VAL A 546 -23.59 5.96 11.88
N SER A 547 -22.79 6.61 11.02
CA SER A 547 -22.92 8.04 10.76
C SER A 547 -24.26 8.40 10.10
N TRP A 548 -24.78 7.56 9.21
CA TRP A 548 -26.07 7.80 8.56
C TRP A 548 -27.25 7.52 9.49
N VAL A 549 -27.16 6.49 10.33
CA VAL A 549 -28.15 6.22 11.38
C VAL A 549 -28.26 7.42 12.32
N LEU A 550 -27.12 7.96 12.79
CA LEU A 550 -27.09 9.14 13.66
C LEU A 550 -27.56 10.42 12.94
N TYR A 551 -27.24 10.59 11.66
CA TYR A 551 -27.69 11.72 10.87
C TYR A 551 -29.22 11.78 10.76
N VAL A 552 -29.87 10.66 10.45
CA VAL A 552 -31.34 10.60 10.32
C VAL A 552 -32.02 10.93 11.64
N ALA A 553 -31.44 10.50 12.76
CA ALA A 553 -31.96 10.83 14.08
C ALA A 553 -31.85 12.32 14.42
N SER A 554 -30.99 13.09 13.75
CA SER A 554 -30.85 14.52 14.05
C SER A 554 -32.06 15.34 13.59
N PRO A 555 -32.42 16.42 14.31
CA PRO A 555 -33.48 17.35 13.87
C PRO A 555 -33.18 18.01 12.51
N GLY A 556 -31.91 18.03 12.09
CA GLY A 556 -31.46 18.57 10.80
C GLY A 556 -31.67 17.64 9.60
N SER A 557 -32.18 16.41 9.80
CA SER A 557 -32.43 15.44 8.73
C SER A 557 -33.72 15.71 7.93
N GLY A 558 -34.57 16.62 8.40
CA GLY A 558 -35.85 16.96 7.79
C GLY A 558 -36.93 15.92 8.08
N ASN A 559 -37.61 15.41 7.05
CA ASN A 559 -38.72 14.46 7.17
C ASN A 559 -38.27 12.98 7.13
N LEU A 560 -37.00 12.69 7.40
CA LEU A 560 -36.49 11.32 7.39
C LEU A 560 -36.86 10.62 8.71
N SER A 561 -37.66 9.56 8.63
CA SER A 561 -38.16 8.83 9.80
C SER A 561 -37.64 7.40 9.93
N ASP A 562 -36.87 6.90 8.94
CA ASP A 562 -36.31 5.53 8.92
C ASP A 562 -34.77 5.57 8.88
N PRO A 563 -34.09 5.51 10.04
CA PRO A 563 -32.64 5.53 10.13
C PRO A 563 -31.97 4.32 9.46
N LEU A 564 -32.56 3.13 9.59
CA LEU A 564 -31.98 1.89 9.08
C LEU A 564 -32.08 1.83 7.55
N GLY A 565 -33.28 2.04 6.99
CA GLY A 565 -33.49 2.00 5.55
C GLY A 565 -32.67 3.05 4.80
N TYR A 566 -32.56 4.26 5.36
CA TYR A 566 -31.76 5.32 4.77
C TYR A 566 -30.26 5.00 4.80
N ALA A 567 -29.74 4.48 5.93
CA ALA A 567 -28.34 4.08 6.02
C ALA A 567 -27.99 2.98 5.01
N LEU A 568 -28.86 1.96 4.85
CA LEU A 568 -28.68 0.90 3.87
C LEU A 568 -28.71 1.43 2.42
N SER A 569 -29.64 2.35 2.10
CA SER A 569 -29.71 2.97 0.79
C SER A 569 -28.42 3.74 0.45
N ARG A 570 -27.90 4.51 1.40
CA ARG A 570 -26.66 5.29 1.21
C ARG A 570 -25.42 4.40 1.08
N LEU A 571 -25.37 3.29 1.81
CA LEU A 571 -24.27 2.34 1.66
C LEU A 571 -24.30 1.59 0.33
N ARG A 572 -25.48 1.34 -0.26
CA ARG A 572 -25.57 0.76 -1.61
C ARG A 572 -25.10 1.73 -2.70
N GLU A 573 -25.48 2.99 -2.60
CA GLU A 573 -25.07 4.02 -3.57
C GLU A 573 -23.60 4.41 -3.41
N HIS A 574 -23.17 4.61 -2.16
CA HIS A 574 -21.84 5.09 -1.79
C HIS A 574 -21.32 4.36 -0.54
N PRO A 575 -20.74 3.16 -0.70
CA PRO A 575 -20.35 2.26 0.39
C PRO A 575 -19.44 2.86 1.46
N LEU A 576 -18.67 3.89 1.11
CA LEU A 576 -17.68 4.53 2.00
C LEU A 576 -18.07 5.93 2.45
N ARG A 577 -19.15 6.50 1.91
CA ARG A 577 -19.48 7.90 2.15
C ARG A 577 -20.19 8.04 3.48
N GLU A 578 -19.59 8.77 4.41
CA GLU A 578 -20.17 9.08 5.72
C GLU A 578 -21.04 10.34 5.69
N ALA A 579 -21.91 10.47 6.70
CA ALA A 579 -22.57 11.73 7.01
C ALA A 579 -21.51 12.76 7.48
N ARG A 580 -21.52 13.96 6.87
CA ARG A 580 -20.53 15.01 7.15
C ARG A 580 -20.77 15.68 8.51
N GLY A 581 -19.76 16.40 9.01
CA GLY A 581 -19.86 17.21 10.22
C GLY A 581 -19.77 16.38 11.50
N ILE A 582 -20.60 16.71 12.49
CA ILE A 582 -20.57 16.09 13.82
C ILE A 582 -20.88 14.57 13.79
N PHE A 583 -21.69 14.10 12.85
CA PHE A 583 -22.06 12.68 12.73
C PHE A 583 -20.89 11.78 12.37
N ARG A 584 -19.92 12.28 11.59
CA ARG A 584 -18.63 11.61 11.39
C ARG A 584 -17.85 11.48 12.69
N GLN A 585 -17.82 12.54 13.49
CA GLN A 585 -17.10 12.52 14.77
C GLN A 585 -17.75 11.55 15.76
N LEU A 586 -19.08 11.54 15.83
CA LEU A 586 -19.84 10.62 16.68
C LEU A 586 -19.71 9.16 16.25
N ALA A 587 -19.68 8.88 14.94
CA ALA A 587 -19.45 7.52 14.43
C ALA A 587 -18.02 6.99 14.68
N ASN A 588 -17.09 7.87 15.06
CA ASN A 588 -15.72 7.51 15.45
C ASN A 588 -15.56 7.27 16.96
N LEU A 589 -16.63 7.39 17.75
CA LEU A 589 -16.63 7.09 19.18
C LEU A 589 -16.66 5.59 19.47
N PRO A 590 -16.01 5.13 20.57
CA PRO A 590 -16.18 3.78 21.09
C PRO A 590 -17.67 3.48 21.31
N PRO A 591 -18.15 2.25 21.08
CA PRO A 591 -19.59 1.98 21.22
C PRO A 591 -20.09 2.29 22.64
N ALA A 592 -19.25 2.07 23.66
CA ALA A 592 -19.56 2.47 25.04
C ALA A 592 -19.70 3.99 25.23
N GLU A 593 -18.81 4.80 24.64
CA GLU A 593 -18.91 6.27 24.70
C GLU A 593 -20.13 6.80 23.94
N LEU A 594 -20.45 6.20 22.80
CA LEU A 594 -21.66 6.55 22.04
C LEU A 594 -22.94 6.15 22.80
N LEU A 595 -22.95 4.98 23.45
CA LEU A 595 -24.08 4.54 24.27
C LEU A 595 -24.30 5.47 25.46
N LEU A 596 -23.23 5.89 26.14
CA LEU A 596 -23.31 6.90 27.20
C LEU A 596 -23.94 8.22 26.71
N LEU A 597 -23.59 8.68 25.51
CA LEU A 597 -24.20 9.88 24.94
C LEU A 597 -25.68 9.68 24.57
N ILE A 598 -26.04 8.50 24.06
CA ILE A 598 -27.42 8.16 23.75
C ILE A 598 -28.27 8.12 25.03
N ASP A 599 -27.76 7.48 26.08
CA ASP A 599 -28.47 7.31 27.35
C ASP A 599 -28.53 8.62 28.17
N SER A 600 -27.65 9.59 27.86
CA SER A 600 -27.69 10.95 28.43
C SER A 600 -28.92 11.78 28.04
N ALA A 601 -29.57 11.40 26.94
CA ALA A 601 -30.68 12.14 26.38
C ALA A 601 -31.99 11.67 27.02
N PRO A 602 -32.80 12.57 27.61
CA PRO A 602 -34.03 12.17 28.27
C PRO A 602 -35.01 11.56 27.26
N ALA A 603 -35.59 10.41 27.62
CA ALA A 603 -36.57 9.72 26.79
C ALA A 603 -37.90 10.48 26.74
N ARG A 604 -38.17 11.32 27.76
CA ARG A 604 -39.40 12.12 27.89
C ARG A 604 -39.11 13.62 27.98
N PRO A 605 -39.97 14.50 27.44
CA PRO A 605 -39.75 15.96 27.42
C PRO A 605 -39.61 16.63 28.80
N TYR A 606 -40.00 15.96 29.87
CA TYR A 606 -40.05 16.50 31.23
C TYR A 606 -38.95 15.94 32.16
N GLU A 607 -38.09 15.04 31.66
CA GLU A 607 -36.97 14.48 32.42
C GLU A 607 -35.75 15.40 32.32
N LEU A 608 -35.06 15.59 33.46
CA LEU A 608 -33.85 16.41 33.49
C LEU A 608 -32.70 15.63 32.83
N PRO A 609 -31.93 16.23 31.90
CA PRO A 609 -30.79 15.56 31.28
C PRO A 609 -29.74 15.21 32.32
N GLU A 610 -29.23 13.99 32.29
CA GLU A 610 -28.10 13.61 33.14
C GLU A 610 -26.85 14.43 32.75
N GLN A 611 -26.12 14.86 33.77
CA GLN A 611 -24.95 15.72 33.58
C GLN A 611 -23.73 14.84 33.30
N ILE A 612 -23.49 14.55 32.01
CA ILE A 612 -22.36 13.71 31.59
C ILE A 612 -21.10 14.53 31.35
N ASN A 613 -20.02 14.14 32.00
CA ASN A 613 -18.66 14.63 31.76
C ASN A 613 -18.06 13.97 30.51
N HIS A 614 -18.52 14.39 29.32
CA HIS A 614 -17.99 13.93 28.04
C HIS A 614 -17.63 15.14 27.14
N PRO A 615 -16.45 15.14 26.46
CA PRO A 615 -15.99 16.28 25.65
C PRO A 615 -16.93 16.64 24.50
N LEU A 616 -17.66 15.67 23.95
CA LEU A 616 -18.68 15.90 22.92
C LEU A 616 -20.10 16.07 23.48
N ALA A 617 -20.31 16.14 24.80
CA ALA A 617 -21.67 16.27 25.36
C ALA A 617 -22.40 17.53 24.89
N HIS A 618 -21.68 18.65 24.75
CA HIS A 618 -22.23 19.90 24.23
C HIS A 618 -22.58 19.78 22.73
N SER A 619 -21.63 19.28 21.94
CA SER A 619 -21.84 19.05 20.50
C SER A 619 -22.95 18.04 20.21
N TRP A 620 -23.08 17.00 21.05
CA TRP A 620 -24.15 16.01 21.00
C TRP A 620 -25.51 16.66 21.24
N LYS A 621 -25.66 17.46 22.31
CA LYS A 621 -26.92 18.17 22.60
C LYS A 621 -27.30 19.13 21.46
N GLN A 622 -26.33 19.81 20.87
CA GLN A 622 -26.57 20.68 19.72
C GLN A 622 -26.99 19.91 18.46
N ALA A 623 -26.41 18.72 18.23
CA ALA A 623 -26.69 17.90 17.05
C ALA A 623 -27.99 17.10 17.15
N MET A 624 -28.31 16.56 18.33
CA MET A 624 -29.43 15.65 18.56
C MET A 624 -30.66 16.32 19.16
N GLY A 625 -30.53 17.53 19.72
CA GLY A 625 -31.61 18.25 20.40
C GLY A 625 -31.83 17.80 21.85
N PHE A 626 -32.68 18.53 22.58
CA PHE A 626 -32.96 18.28 24.01
C PHE A 626 -33.88 17.09 24.26
N SER A 627 -34.81 16.82 23.35
CA SER A 627 -35.72 15.68 23.41
C SER A 627 -35.85 15.10 22.01
N ASN A 628 -35.41 13.87 21.81
CA ASN A 628 -35.35 13.28 20.48
C ASN A 628 -36.01 11.90 20.47
N PRO A 629 -37.20 11.76 19.83
CA PRO A 629 -37.96 10.52 19.84
C PRO A 629 -37.33 9.40 19.01
N LEU A 630 -36.32 9.70 18.18
CA LEU A 630 -35.63 8.71 17.35
C LEU A 630 -34.44 8.07 18.05
N LEU A 631 -33.96 8.61 19.18
CA LEU A 631 -32.82 8.04 19.92
C LEU A 631 -33.07 6.63 20.45
N PRO A 632 -34.26 6.27 20.98
CA PRO A 632 -34.55 4.88 21.33
C PRO A 632 -34.44 3.92 20.14
N ILE A 633 -34.86 4.36 18.95
CA ILE A 633 -34.77 3.58 17.71
C ILE A 633 -33.30 3.41 17.29
N VAL A 634 -32.51 4.47 17.33
CA VAL A 634 -31.06 4.41 17.08
C VAL A 634 -30.36 3.47 18.05
N ARG A 635 -30.76 3.51 19.33
CA ARG A 635 -30.22 2.65 20.37
C ARG A 635 -30.46 1.18 20.05
N ILE A 636 -31.68 0.81 19.66
CA ILE A 636 -32.02 -0.55 19.23
C ILE A 636 -31.22 -0.95 17.98
N ILE A 637 -31.12 -0.06 16.98
CA ILE A 637 -30.38 -0.34 15.74
C ILE A 637 -28.90 -0.63 16.02
N LEU A 638 -28.29 0.12 16.94
CA LEU A 638 -26.85 0.03 17.20
C LEU A 638 -26.48 -0.97 18.30
N PHE A 639 -27.34 -1.19 19.30
CA PHE A 639 -27.02 -1.95 20.52
C PHE A 639 -28.00 -3.08 20.85
N GLY A 640 -29.15 -3.17 20.17
CA GLY A 640 -30.15 -4.23 20.35
C GLY A 640 -31.17 -3.92 21.44
N GLU A 641 -32.18 -4.79 21.58
CA GLU A 641 -33.33 -4.60 22.50
C GLU A 641 -32.98 -4.80 23.98
N GLY A 642 -31.92 -5.54 24.30
CA GLY A 642 -31.57 -5.96 25.66
C GLY A 642 -30.91 -4.91 26.56
N ALA A 643 -30.63 -3.71 26.05
CA ALA A 643 -29.94 -2.67 26.81
C ALA A 643 -30.89 -1.83 27.71
N HIS A 644 -32.16 -2.20 27.85
CA HIS A 644 -33.19 -1.43 28.57
C HIS A 644 -33.21 -1.61 30.11
N GLU A 645 -32.35 -2.48 30.66
CA GLU A 645 -32.31 -2.80 32.09
C GLU A 645 -31.29 -1.99 32.89
#